data_AF-A0A5B8VPN1-F1
#
_entry.id   AF-A0A5B8VPN1-F1
#
_cell.length_a   1.000
_cell.length_b   1.000
_cell.length_c   1.000
_cell.angle_alpha   90.00
_cell.angle_beta   90.00
_cell.angle_gamma   90.00
#
_symmetry.space_group_name_H-M   'P 1'
#
loop_
_entity.id
_entity.type
_entity.pdbx_description
1 polymer ?
#
loop_
_entity_poly.entity_id
_entity_poly.type
_entity_poly.pdbx_seq_one_letter_code
_entity_poly.pdbx_strand_id
1 'polypeptide(L)'
;MIKHKGRKHVTGIVCFKKAKKKFILCDHYFYLKGRAVSKKSLSRLFFSAGLTLGVLSLCSSTFGATGQVENKNRKKEVNKTSIATRAISNDNTNGKSKSQSQSISTDTSTTRNWGADSLNAGMDTSKSPDHAGITPMDQPMPLRDKNDPQLYSGHHSNMVSDSIKRPLQQTDLQLIPFQDAAGKWGYLDRSTRKVMIAPFYQWADLFENGVAMVTQPNLQYDGTTGGNMHNEANLYGWIDMKGEPIFKPQFTRVYDVESHLGQSKIPGLKLVETPDRKYGIIDLEAKDWVVKPGLHTDFTFYDRTHYLADKKVFVADGKTFRAPEGCIITGVDLKNRLFDIEKGSDLHKGIARWDGQVIIAPKYMDIEPIYAHKRYLASRLNKSLTGAALMALLQSKDASVRVISELIDPSGKVLGSYRSDYTAEAVQDSLGVYTRGDSSFYFSLETGAAVPAPASKDASQGDFMLFKKGLLWGVSDLSGHKIIVPPLYTELQFINNHLVVATKAEGDFRLKKGLIDLNNSGKVVIDFAYDGLEYVAAKDGPGPHFRAYKNGKYGILDMQGHVIVPIIYANTVLFNGQRAEVYKDYRSGVIDHNGKEIIAPKYKTIFSSKLSERSGQDANDESKTRRALPEYYAVQNEMDKWGLMDSTGKTVIPFDYGYVSTGPESFAKGWVSIEDTSRQHHGKFNILTGVKLPPVYDIIRIYDKYIIVAKRKGNVYNYQLLNPNGQPLTDSSYTGMDYNEAGQYLLCQQGRKYGVLDENGNILVPFVYDYLWPQKSNLLMAEKKDTYVFIDTKGTVYKQNTK
;
A
#
# COMPACT_ATOMS: atom_id res chain seq x y z
N MET A 1 -35.77 10.76 2.16
CA MET A 1 -34.91 10.39 1.02
C MET A 1 -34.01 11.56 0.67
N ILE A 2 -32.73 11.30 0.41
CA ILE A 2 -31.78 12.22 -0.22
C ILE A 2 -31.23 11.49 -1.46
N LYS A 3 -30.93 12.22 -2.55
CA LYS A 3 -30.37 11.63 -3.79
C LYS A 3 -28.88 11.98 -3.86
N HIS A 4 -28.01 10.97 -3.81
CA HIS A 4 -26.56 11.12 -3.92
C HIS A 4 -26.03 10.10 -4.94
N LYS A 5 -25.13 10.52 -5.84
CA LYS A 5 -24.61 9.72 -6.98
C LYS A 5 -25.71 8.88 -7.68
N GLY A 6 -26.83 9.52 -8.00
CA GLY A 6 -27.93 8.94 -8.80
C GLY A 6 -28.93 8.06 -8.05
N ARG A 7 -28.53 7.34 -6.99
CA ARG A 7 -29.40 6.37 -6.28
C ARG A 7 -30.30 7.04 -5.23
N LYS A 8 -31.42 6.39 -4.90
CA LYS A 8 -32.38 6.77 -3.84
C LYS A 8 -32.27 5.75 -2.70
N HIS A 9 -32.12 6.21 -1.46
CA HIS A 9 -32.11 5.36 -0.27
C HIS A 9 -33.13 5.85 0.78
N VAL A 10 -33.65 4.91 1.57
CA VAL A 10 -34.57 5.15 2.70
C VAL A 10 -33.73 5.36 3.96
N THR A 11 -34.10 6.33 4.79
CA THR A 11 -33.31 6.79 5.94
C THR A 11 -34.20 6.93 7.18
N GLY A 12 -33.81 6.29 8.29
CA GLY A 12 -34.42 6.55 9.60
C GLY A 12 -34.11 7.96 10.12
N ILE A 13 -35.02 8.51 10.94
CA ILE A 13 -34.86 9.83 11.56
C ILE A 13 -34.71 9.65 13.06
N VAL A 14 -33.58 10.11 13.63
CA VAL A 14 -33.35 10.10 15.08
C VAL A 14 -33.52 11.52 15.62
N CYS A 15 -34.37 11.67 16.64
CA CYS A 15 -34.79 12.97 17.18
C CYS A 15 -34.54 13.04 18.69
N PHE A 16 -33.47 13.74 19.10
CA PHE A 16 -33.08 13.86 20.50
C PHE A 16 -33.86 14.99 21.19
N LYS A 17 -34.86 14.65 22.02
CA LYS A 17 -35.81 15.59 22.67
C LYS A 17 -35.13 16.79 23.36
N LYS A 18 -34.02 16.58 24.09
CA LYS A 18 -33.27 17.67 24.77
C LYS A 18 -32.51 18.61 23.82
N ALA A 19 -32.10 18.17 22.63
CA ALA A 19 -31.18 18.91 21.76
C ALA A 19 -31.87 19.85 20.75
N LYS A 20 -33.20 19.78 20.60
CA LYS A 20 -34.02 20.49 19.58
C LYS A 20 -33.47 20.39 18.13
N LYS A 21 -32.67 19.36 17.83
CA LYS A 21 -32.03 19.13 16.51
C LYS A 21 -32.42 17.75 15.97
N LYS A 22 -32.81 17.71 14.70
CA LYS A 22 -33.06 16.47 13.94
C LYS A 22 -31.78 16.05 13.24
N PHE A 23 -31.39 14.79 13.39
CA PHE A 23 -30.23 14.20 12.70
C PHE A 23 -30.71 13.16 11.68
N ILE A 24 -29.99 13.04 10.56
CA ILE A 24 -30.24 12.04 9.53
C ILE A 24 -29.09 11.03 9.58
N LEU A 25 -29.40 9.75 9.70
CA LEU A 25 -28.44 8.66 9.62
C LEU A 25 -28.48 8.07 8.20
N CYS A 26 -27.33 7.96 7.55
CA CYS A 26 -27.19 7.30 6.25
C CYS A 26 -25.79 6.69 6.15
N ASP A 27 -25.69 5.44 5.71
CA ASP A 27 -24.45 4.71 5.43
C ASP A 27 -23.40 4.83 6.57
N HIS A 28 -23.86 4.63 7.82
CA HIS A 28 -23.08 4.74 9.07
C HIS A 28 -22.57 6.14 9.46
N TYR A 29 -22.93 7.20 8.72
CA TYR A 29 -22.59 8.59 9.06
C TYR A 29 -23.82 9.39 9.54
N PHE A 30 -23.58 10.27 10.51
CA PHE A 30 -24.55 11.27 10.97
C PHE A 30 -24.44 12.56 10.15
N TYR A 31 -25.58 13.04 9.65
CA TYR A 31 -25.69 14.28 8.90
C TYR A 31 -26.52 15.31 9.65
N LEU A 32 -26.01 16.55 9.72
CA LEU A 32 -26.72 17.72 10.23
C LEU A 32 -26.82 18.76 9.12
N LYS A 33 -28.05 19.19 8.77
CA LYS A 33 -28.34 20.09 7.63
C LYS A 33 -27.62 19.69 6.31
N GLY A 34 -27.47 18.38 6.06
CA GLY A 34 -26.85 17.84 4.84
C GLY A 34 -25.32 17.77 4.82
N ARG A 35 -24.62 18.09 5.92
CA ARG A 35 -23.17 17.88 6.05
C ARG A 35 -22.87 16.73 7.02
N ALA A 36 -21.89 15.90 6.68
CA ALA A 36 -21.41 14.81 7.54
C ALA A 36 -20.69 15.39 8.78
N VAL A 37 -20.85 14.75 9.94
CA VAL A 37 -20.28 15.21 11.22
C VAL A 37 -19.26 14.20 11.74
N SER A 38 -18.05 14.66 12.10
CA SER A 38 -16.98 13.77 12.57
C SER A 38 -17.30 13.17 13.95
N LYS A 39 -16.73 11.98 14.24
CA LYS A 39 -16.88 11.30 15.54
C LYS A 39 -16.36 12.16 16.72
N LYS A 40 -15.30 12.95 16.49
CA LYS A 40 -14.69 13.90 17.45
C LYS A 40 -15.53 15.17 17.64
N SER A 41 -16.33 15.55 16.63
CA SER A 41 -17.32 16.64 16.71
C SER A 41 -18.60 16.20 17.43
N LEU A 42 -19.05 14.96 17.22
CA LEU A 42 -20.20 14.36 17.91
C LEU A 42 -19.96 14.21 19.42
N SER A 43 -18.80 13.68 19.84
CA SER A 43 -18.49 13.52 21.28
C SER A 43 -18.50 14.86 22.03
N ARG A 44 -17.89 15.91 21.47
CA ARG A 44 -17.96 17.29 21.99
C ARG A 44 -19.42 17.79 22.10
N LEU A 45 -20.26 17.48 21.10
CA LEU A 45 -21.67 17.87 21.11
C LEU A 45 -22.47 17.17 22.23
N PHE A 46 -22.23 15.88 22.48
CA PHE A 46 -22.90 15.14 23.56
C PHE A 46 -22.41 15.56 24.95
N PHE A 47 -21.11 15.82 25.13
CA PHE A 47 -20.58 16.39 26.38
C PHE A 47 -21.21 17.75 26.70
N SER A 48 -21.32 18.65 25.71
CA SER A 48 -21.97 19.96 25.88
C SER A 48 -23.48 19.89 26.19
N ALA A 49 -24.08 18.70 26.13
CA ALA A 49 -25.50 18.46 26.42
C ALA A 49 -25.75 17.65 27.72
N GLY A 50 -24.70 17.34 28.49
CA GLY A 50 -24.83 16.65 29.79
C GLY A 50 -25.36 15.22 29.70
N LEU A 51 -24.88 14.43 28.73
CA LEU A 51 -25.23 13.01 28.57
C LEU A 51 -24.00 12.12 28.81
N THR A 52 -24.14 11.18 29.75
CA THR A 52 -23.09 10.23 30.16
C THR A 52 -22.98 9.02 29.21
N LEU A 53 -21.96 8.17 29.42
CA LEU A 53 -21.40 7.24 28.43
C LEU A 53 -22.37 6.22 27.79
N GLY A 54 -23.55 5.94 28.37
CA GLY A 54 -24.43 4.86 27.92
C GLY A 54 -24.84 4.91 26.43
N VAL A 55 -24.86 6.09 25.82
CA VAL A 55 -25.21 6.27 24.39
C VAL A 55 -24.13 5.69 23.44
N LEU A 56 -22.87 5.60 23.86
CA LEU A 56 -21.78 5.06 23.03
C LEU A 56 -21.88 3.55 22.80
N SER A 57 -22.59 2.82 23.66
CA SER A 57 -22.80 1.36 23.54
C SER A 57 -23.49 0.97 22.22
N LEU A 58 -24.40 1.82 21.72
CA LEU A 58 -25.08 1.63 20.42
C LEU A 58 -24.14 1.77 19.21
N CYS A 59 -22.94 2.33 19.39
CA CYS A 59 -21.92 2.41 18.33
C CYS A 59 -20.99 1.19 18.27
N SER A 60 -21.00 0.32 19.29
CA SER A 60 -20.23 -0.94 19.31
C SER A 60 -21.01 -2.14 18.77
N SER A 61 -22.33 -2.18 18.91
CA SER A 61 -23.17 -3.32 18.53
C SER A 61 -23.57 -3.39 17.05
N THR A 62 -23.16 -2.43 16.22
CA THR A 62 -23.52 -2.33 14.79
C THR A 62 -22.34 -2.59 13.82
N PHE A 63 -21.19 -3.01 14.34
CA PHE A 63 -20.02 -3.44 13.54
C PHE A 63 -19.91 -4.97 13.39
N GLY A 64 -21.02 -5.69 13.56
CA GLY A 64 -21.10 -7.15 13.43
C GLY A 64 -21.80 -7.64 12.16
N ALA A 65 -21.03 -8.26 11.27
CA ALA A 65 -21.44 -9.14 10.17
C ALA A 65 -22.21 -8.58 8.94
N THR A 66 -22.07 -9.32 7.82
CA THR A 66 -22.72 -9.20 6.50
C THR A 66 -22.24 -8.05 5.59
N GLY A 67 -22.17 -8.30 4.26
CA GLY A 67 -21.77 -7.28 3.27
C GLY A 67 -20.99 -7.73 2.02
N GLN A 68 -21.00 -9.01 1.61
CA GLN A 68 -20.44 -9.37 0.30
C GLN A 68 -21.26 -8.74 -0.85
N VAL A 69 -20.60 -8.09 -1.81
CA VAL A 69 -21.12 -7.94 -3.18
C VAL A 69 -20.00 -8.25 -4.18
N GLU A 70 -20.13 -9.42 -4.81
CA GLU A 70 -19.48 -9.88 -6.06
C GLU A 70 -18.16 -9.23 -6.50
N ASN A 71 -17.03 -9.82 -6.08
CA ASN A 71 -15.85 -9.85 -6.94
C ASN A 71 -15.88 -11.17 -7.76
N LYS A 72 -16.11 -11.08 -9.07
CA LYS A 72 -16.22 -12.29 -9.93
C LYS A 72 -14.85 -12.84 -10.30
N ASN A 73 -14.80 -14.15 -10.48
CA ASN A 73 -13.67 -14.94 -11.01
C ASN A 73 -12.42 -15.07 -10.12
N ARG A 74 -12.55 -15.83 -9.02
CA ARG A 74 -11.69 -17.01 -8.78
C ARG A 74 -12.49 -18.11 -8.09
N LYS A 75 -12.55 -19.30 -8.70
CA LYS A 75 -13.23 -20.49 -8.17
C LYS A 75 -12.42 -21.72 -8.59
N LYS A 76 -12.34 -22.71 -7.71
CA LYS A 76 -11.47 -23.90 -7.77
C LYS A 76 -9.97 -23.57 -7.61
N GLU A 77 -9.18 -24.34 -6.87
CA GLU A 77 -9.52 -25.50 -6.03
C GLU A 77 -8.69 -25.50 -4.73
N VAL A 78 -9.20 -26.16 -3.69
CA VAL A 78 -8.55 -26.32 -2.39
C VAL A 78 -8.41 -27.81 -2.11
N ASN A 79 -7.20 -28.27 -1.78
CA ASN A 79 -7.03 -29.28 -0.73
C ASN A 79 -5.58 -29.34 -0.22
N LYS A 80 -5.48 -29.46 1.12
CA LYS A 80 -4.63 -30.36 1.94
C LYS A 80 -3.44 -31.04 1.23
N THR A 81 -2.28 -31.25 1.88
CA THR A 81 -2.15 -31.71 3.28
C THR A 81 -0.81 -31.31 3.90
N SER A 82 -0.69 -31.40 5.23
CA SER A 82 0.52 -31.21 6.01
C SER A 82 1.64 -32.23 5.69
N ILE A 83 2.88 -31.75 5.61
CA ILE A 83 4.10 -32.53 5.90
C ILE A 83 4.94 -31.69 6.88
N ALA A 84 5.58 -32.34 7.84
CA ALA A 84 6.36 -31.70 8.90
C ALA A 84 7.88 -31.89 8.70
N THR A 85 8.65 -31.05 9.38
CA THR A 85 10.02 -31.33 9.84
C THR A 85 11.09 -31.64 8.78
N ARG A 86 11.89 -30.63 8.44
CA ARG A 86 13.32 -30.66 8.82
C ARG A 86 13.94 -29.27 8.83
N ALA A 87 14.39 -28.85 10.00
CA ALA A 87 15.41 -27.80 10.10
C ALA A 87 16.78 -28.43 9.86
N ILE A 88 17.66 -27.72 9.14
CA ILE A 88 19.10 -27.92 9.21
C ILE A 88 19.69 -26.55 9.53
N SER A 89 20.04 -26.36 10.79
CA SER A 89 20.92 -25.28 11.23
C SER A 89 22.34 -25.54 10.74
N ASN A 90 23.03 -24.51 10.28
CA ASN A 90 24.49 -24.46 10.27
C ASN A 90 24.93 -23.00 10.40
N ASP A 91 24.90 -22.50 11.64
CA ASP A 91 25.84 -21.47 12.03
C ASP A 91 27.26 -22.06 11.95
N ASN A 92 28.21 -21.30 11.41
CA ASN A 92 29.53 -21.29 12.03
C ASN A 92 30.24 -19.95 11.82
N THR A 93 31.17 -19.63 12.72
CA THR A 93 31.54 -18.25 13.03
C THR A 93 33.05 -17.99 12.99
N ASN A 94 33.40 -16.70 12.96
CA ASN A 94 34.71 -16.11 13.31
C ASN A 94 35.90 -16.25 12.33
N GLY A 95 36.68 -15.17 12.22
CA GLY A 95 37.98 -15.11 11.51
C GLY A 95 38.51 -13.68 11.37
N LYS A 96 39.37 -13.21 12.29
CA LYS A 96 39.89 -11.82 12.33
C LYS A 96 41.27 -11.68 11.67
N SER A 97 41.44 -10.66 10.81
CA SER A 97 42.64 -9.77 10.73
C SER A 97 42.34 -8.65 9.71
N LYS A 98 42.65 -7.36 9.89
CA LYS A 98 43.86 -6.61 10.28
C LYS A 98 45.03 -6.69 9.29
N SER A 99 45.12 -5.69 8.41
CA SER A 99 46.36 -4.95 8.12
C SER A 99 46.05 -3.59 7.47
N GLN A 100 47.03 -2.67 7.47
CA GLN A 100 47.01 -1.39 6.74
C GLN A 100 48.20 -1.37 5.78
N SER A 101 48.08 -0.69 4.64
CA SER A 101 49.20 -0.02 3.97
C SER A 101 48.71 1.03 2.97
N GLN A 102 49.57 2.01 2.65
CA GLN A 102 49.35 3.05 1.63
C GLN A 102 50.51 2.99 0.61
N SER A 103 50.18 2.97 -0.69
CA SER A 103 51.01 3.42 -1.83
C SER A 103 50.24 3.07 -3.11
N ILE A 104 49.82 3.98 -4.00
CA ILE A 104 50.57 4.94 -4.84
C ILE A 104 51.16 4.28 -6.11
N SER A 105 51.00 5.02 -7.23
CA SER A 105 51.67 4.96 -8.54
C SER A 105 51.41 3.82 -9.55
N THR A 106 50.81 4.25 -10.68
CA THR A 106 51.21 4.03 -12.10
C THR A 106 51.13 2.65 -12.76
N ASP A 107 50.19 2.57 -13.71
CA ASP A 107 50.38 2.29 -15.15
C ASP A 107 51.05 1.00 -15.66
N THR A 108 50.31 0.36 -16.59
CA THR A 108 50.77 -0.33 -17.81
C THR A 108 51.95 -1.33 -17.71
N SER A 109 51.81 -2.60 -18.10
CA SER A 109 51.46 -2.95 -19.49
C SER A 109 51.42 -4.48 -19.73
N THR A 110 50.82 -4.87 -20.87
CA THR A 110 51.15 -6.06 -21.69
C THR A 110 51.34 -7.46 -21.05
N THR A 111 50.22 -8.20 -20.99
CA THR A 111 50.01 -9.47 -21.74
C THR A 111 50.94 -10.70 -21.61
N ARG A 112 50.26 -11.83 -21.35
CA ARG A 112 50.35 -13.18 -22.00
C ARG A 112 51.30 -14.27 -21.46
N ASN A 113 50.65 -15.42 -21.25
CA ASN A 113 51.09 -16.79 -21.62
C ASN A 113 52.22 -17.45 -20.81
N TRP A 114 52.22 -18.79 -20.59
CA TRP A 114 51.15 -19.81 -20.73
C TRP A 114 51.58 -21.10 -20.00
N GLY A 115 50.61 -21.83 -19.41
CA GLY A 115 50.76 -23.25 -19.07
C GLY A 115 51.72 -23.58 -17.91
N ALA A 116 51.78 -24.84 -17.44
CA ALA A 116 50.82 -25.94 -17.62
C ALA A 116 51.03 -27.00 -16.50
N ASP A 117 50.04 -27.88 -16.34
CA ASP A 117 50.17 -29.26 -15.80
C ASP A 117 50.63 -29.50 -14.34
N SER A 118 50.28 -30.61 -13.67
CA SER A 118 49.11 -31.52 -13.79
C SER A 118 49.11 -32.53 -12.61
N LEU A 119 47.98 -33.22 -12.35
CA LEU A 119 47.86 -34.56 -11.72
C LEU A 119 48.35 -34.75 -10.24
N ASN A 120 47.94 -35.76 -9.45
CA ASN A 120 46.61 -36.43 -9.34
C ASN A 120 46.45 -37.12 -7.94
N ALA A 121 45.24 -37.62 -7.69
CA ALA A 121 44.69 -38.41 -6.57
C ALA A 121 45.56 -39.29 -5.64
N GLY A 122 45.08 -39.46 -4.40
CA GLY A 122 45.30 -40.58 -3.46
C GLY A 122 44.34 -40.43 -2.26
N MET A 123 43.31 -41.23 -2.00
CA MET A 123 43.12 -42.68 -1.75
C MET A 123 43.42 -43.19 -0.30
N ASP A 124 42.35 -43.15 0.50
CA ASP A 124 41.91 -44.16 1.49
C ASP A 124 42.69 -44.42 2.80
N THR A 125 42.15 -45.34 3.60
CA THR A 125 42.10 -45.30 5.08
C THR A 125 42.71 -46.53 5.77
N SER A 126 42.94 -46.46 7.09
CA SER A 126 42.53 -47.54 8.00
C SER A 126 42.48 -47.16 9.50
N LYS A 127 41.56 -47.83 10.23
CA LYS A 127 41.57 -48.21 11.67
C LYS A 127 41.10 -47.25 12.79
N SER A 128 40.55 -47.93 13.81
CA SER A 128 39.92 -47.52 15.10
C SER A 128 40.69 -48.28 16.24
N PRO A 129 40.30 -48.43 17.55
CA PRO A 129 38.95 -48.40 18.17
C PRO A 129 38.83 -47.85 19.64
N ASP A 130 37.72 -48.22 20.32
CA ASP A 130 37.44 -48.30 21.79
C ASP A 130 37.07 -47.03 22.60
N HIS A 131 36.36 -47.07 23.77
CA HIS A 131 35.07 -47.67 24.26
C HIS A 131 34.91 -47.28 25.77
N ALA A 132 33.78 -47.23 26.52
CA ALA A 132 32.29 -47.33 26.37
C ALA A 132 31.66 -46.34 27.42
N GLY A 133 30.46 -46.38 28.05
CA GLY A 133 29.27 -47.27 28.20
C GLY A 133 28.26 -46.61 29.21
N ILE A 134 27.39 -47.28 30.00
CA ILE A 134 26.15 -48.01 29.60
C ILE A 134 25.04 -48.07 30.74
N THR A 135 23.96 -47.25 30.63
CA THR A 135 22.52 -47.58 30.96
C THR A 135 21.97 -47.62 32.46
N PRO A 136 20.75 -48.14 32.82
CA PRO A 136 19.52 -47.29 33.03
C PRO A 136 18.51 -47.68 34.19
N MET A 137 17.31 -47.03 34.23
CA MET A 137 15.97 -47.42 34.82
C MET A 137 15.82 -47.58 36.37
N ASP A 138 14.73 -47.22 37.08
CA ASP A 138 13.31 -47.71 37.01
C ASP A 138 12.26 -46.88 37.87
N GLN A 139 11.01 -47.36 38.04
CA GLN A 139 9.87 -46.83 38.87
C GLN A 139 9.29 -47.93 39.85
N PRO A 140 8.22 -47.81 40.72
CA PRO A 140 7.14 -46.79 40.88
C PRO A 140 6.71 -46.43 42.37
N MET A 141 5.46 -45.94 42.57
CA MET A 141 4.83 -45.49 43.86
C MET A 141 4.15 -46.60 44.70
N PRO A 142 3.70 -46.29 45.95
CA PRO A 142 2.26 -46.45 46.29
C PRO A 142 1.61 -45.36 47.20
N LEU A 143 0.31 -45.54 47.49
CA LEU A 143 -0.67 -44.62 48.17
C LEU A 143 -0.66 -44.73 49.73
N ARG A 144 -1.21 -43.81 50.55
CA ARG A 144 -2.64 -43.63 51.02
C ARG A 144 -2.67 -42.60 52.21
N ASP A 145 -3.77 -42.02 52.76
CA ASP A 145 -5.21 -41.96 52.43
C ASP A 145 -5.84 -40.55 52.70
N LYS A 146 -6.18 -40.16 53.95
CA LYS A 146 -6.95 -38.92 54.32
C LYS A 146 -6.74 -38.43 55.77
N ASN A 147 -6.91 -37.12 56.01
CA ASN A 147 -7.88 -36.54 56.97
C ASN A 147 -8.00 -35.00 56.77
N ASP A 148 -9.18 -34.44 57.06
CA ASP A 148 -9.59 -33.03 56.83
C ASP A 148 -10.08 -32.41 58.16
N PRO A 149 -9.98 -31.09 58.40
CA PRO A 149 -11.18 -30.27 58.20
C PRO A 149 -10.94 -28.82 57.70
N GLN A 150 -11.43 -28.55 56.49
CA GLN A 150 -11.94 -27.30 55.90
C GLN A 150 -11.76 -25.98 56.67
N LEU A 151 -11.06 -25.04 56.03
CA LEU A 151 -11.20 -23.60 56.23
C LEU A 151 -11.91 -22.98 55.01
N TYR A 152 -12.81 -22.02 55.25
CA TYR A 152 -13.58 -21.35 54.20
C TYR A 152 -12.67 -20.61 53.21
N SER A 153 -12.95 -20.73 51.91
CA SER A 153 -12.27 -19.96 50.86
C SER A 153 -13.19 -18.91 50.24
N GLY A 154 -12.70 -17.67 50.18
CA GLY A 154 -13.25 -16.59 49.35
C GLY A 154 -12.28 -16.29 48.21
N HIS A 155 -12.79 -16.03 47.00
CA HIS A 155 -11.94 -15.79 45.83
C HIS A 155 -11.26 -14.41 45.89
N HIS A 156 -10.00 -14.30 45.43
CA HIS A 156 -9.73 -13.65 44.13
C HIS A 156 -8.26 -13.79 43.65
N SER A 157 -8.12 -14.10 42.35
CA SER A 157 -6.99 -13.83 41.43
C SER A 157 -5.54 -13.85 41.95
N ASN A 158 -4.77 -14.85 41.51
CA ASN A 158 -3.31 -14.77 41.40
C ASN A 158 -2.89 -13.73 40.35
N MET A 159 -1.87 -12.92 40.67
CA MET A 159 -0.85 -12.50 39.70
C MET A 159 0.53 -12.72 40.34
N VAL A 160 1.39 -13.46 39.63
CA VAL A 160 2.80 -13.65 40.00
C VAL A 160 3.63 -13.14 38.83
N SER A 161 4.59 -12.26 39.11
CA SER A 161 5.60 -11.81 38.15
C SER A 161 6.96 -11.74 38.85
N ASP A 162 8.01 -12.05 38.10
CA ASP A 162 9.29 -12.58 38.57
C ASP A 162 10.00 -11.86 39.72
N SER A 163 10.57 -12.67 40.60
CA SER A 163 11.41 -12.23 41.72
C SER A 163 12.79 -11.74 41.27
N ILE A 164 13.18 -10.52 41.65
CA ILE A 164 14.56 -10.04 41.63
C ILE A 164 15.17 -10.23 43.02
N LYS A 165 16.21 -11.06 43.14
CA LYS A 165 16.95 -11.25 44.41
C LYS A 165 17.86 -10.06 44.71
N ARG A 166 17.72 -9.47 45.91
CA ARG A 166 18.75 -8.68 46.63
C ARG A 166 18.50 -8.78 48.15
N PRO A 167 19.48 -8.42 49.02
CA PRO A 167 19.71 -9.16 50.26
C PRO A 167 18.87 -8.75 51.48
N LEU A 168 18.82 -9.67 52.45
CA LEU A 168 18.23 -9.53 53.78
C LEU A 168 19.00 -8.52 54.66
N GLN A 169 18.31 -7.55 55.26
CA GLN A 169 18.63 -7.02 56.60
C GLN A 169 17.55 -6.07 57.15
N GLN A 170 16.58 -6.61 57.91
CA GLN A 170 16.20 -6.23 59.28
C GLN A 170 15.08 -7.20 59.74
N THR A 171 14.82 -7.34 61.04
CA THR A 171 13.83 -8.30 61.55
C THR A 171 12.42 -7.71 61.54
N ASP A 172 11.58 -8.14 60.59
CA ASP A 172 10.19 -7.67 60.47
C ASP A 172 9.32 -8.13 61.65
N LEU A 173 9.07 -7.19 62.58
CA LEU A 173 7.97 -7.24 63.54
C LEU A 173 6.64 -7.14 62.77
N GLN A 174 6.14 -8.29 62.30
CA GLN A 174 4.80 -8.36 61.71
C GLN A 174 3.74 -8.23 62.81
N LEU A 175 3.44 -7.00 63.18
CA LEU A 175 2.30 -6.65 64.03
C LEU A 175 1.01 -6.93 63.24
N ILE A 176 0.15 -7.78 63.79
CA ILE A 176 -1.18 -8.04 63.22
C ILE A 176 -2.27 -7.52 64.18
N PRO A 177 -3.33 -6.88 63.63
CA PRO A 177 -4.43 -6.38 64.43
C PRO A 177 -5.23 -7.55 65.03
N PHE A 178 -5.72 -7.37 66.25
CA PHE A 178 -6.61 -8.31 66.92
C PHE A 178 -7.68 -7.55 67.72
N GLN A 179 -8.80 -8.23 67.97
CA GLN A 179 -9.93 -7.70 68.72
C GLN A 179 -10.04 -8.41 70.07
N ASP A 180 -10.39 -7.67 71.13
CA ASP A 180 -10.64 -8.22 72.47
C ASP A 180 -12.12 -8.60 72.69
N ALA A 181 -12.43 -9.14 73.88
CA ALA A 181 -13.78 -9.53 74.28
C ALA A 181 -14.75 -8.34 74.47
N ALA A 182 -14.25 -7.09 74.52
CA ALA A 182 -15.04 -5.87 74.54
C ALA A 182 -15.22 -5.25 73.13
N GLY A 183 -14.74 -5.94 72.09
CA GLY A 183 -14.82 -5.48 70.70
C GLY A 183 -13.80 -4.40 70.33
N LYS A 184 -12.80 -4.12 71.18
CA LYS A 184 -11.75 -3.13 70.94
C LYS A 184 -10.55 -3.73 70.23
N TRP A 185 -9.91 -2.93 69.39
CA TRP A 185 -8.80 -3.35 68.55
C TRP A 185 -7.45 -2.88 69.09
N GLY A 186 -6.48 -3.79 69.05
CA GLY A 186 -5.07 -3.61 69.39
C GLY A 186 -4.18 -4.45 68.46
N TYR A 187 -2.89 -4.60 68.78
CA TYR A 187 -1.94 -5.33 67.95
C TYR A 187 -1.09 -6.32 68.75
N LEU A 188 -0.83 -7.47 68.14
CA LEU A 188 0.08 -8.49 68.66
C LEU A 188 1.19 -8.79 67.64
N ASP A 189 2.36 -9.18 68.15
CA ASP A 189 3.44 -9.69 67.31
C ASP A 189 3.08 -11.09 66.78
N ARG A 190 3.14 -11.27 65.46
CA ARG A 190 2.73 -12.52 64.79
C ARG A 190 3.56 -13.73 65.20
N SER A 191 4.83 -13.54 65.58
CA SER A 191 5.79 -14.63 65.86
C SER A 191 5.69 -15.17 67.29
N THR A 192 5.54 -14.28 68.27
CA THR A 192 5.50 -14.56 69.71
C THR A 192 4.08 -14.60 70.28
N ARG A 193 3.09 -14.11 69.52
CA ARG A 193 1.70 -13.85 69.95
C ARG A 193 1.55 -12.89 71.13
N LYS A 194 2.61 -12.17 71.50
CA LYS A 194 2.59 -11.17 72.57
C LYS A 194 1.81 -9.93 72.12
N VAL A 195 0.93 -9.41 72.99
CA VAL A 195 0.30 -8.09 72.79
C VAL A 195 1.37 -7.00 72.85
N MET A 196 1.44 -6.18 71.81
CA MET A 196 2.41 -5.09 71.66
C MET A 196 1.74 -3.72 71.78
N ILE A 197 0.50 -3.59 71.32
CA ILE A 197 -0.34 -2.39 71.47
C ILE A 197 -1.67 -2.85 72.06
N ALA A 198 -2.04 -2.31 73.22
CA ALA A 198 -3.22 -2.75 73.95
C ALA A 198 -4.54 -2.42 73.18
N PRO A 199 -5.58 -3.28 73.28
CA PRO A 199 -6.89 -3.00 72.74
C PRO A 199 -7.48 -1.67 73.22
N PHE A 200 -7.81 -0.79 72.28
CA PHE A 200 -8.28 0.58 72.58
C PHE A 200 -9.13 1.18 71.46
N TYR A 201 -8.76 0.91 70.21
CA TYR A 201 -9.40 1.51 69.03
C TYR A 201 -10.73 0.84 68.68
N GLN A 202 -11.61 1.56 67.97
CA GLN A 202 -12.90 1.01 67.54
C GLN A 202 -12.74 0.07 66.33
N TRP A 203 -11.73 0.33 65.51
CA TRP A 203 -11.19 -0.55 64.47
C TRP A 203 -9.71 -0.18 64.23
N ALA A 204 -8.92 -1.15 63.75
CA ALA A 204 -7.50 -0.98 63.49
C ALA A 204 -7.11 -1.83 62.26
N ASP A 205 -6.36 -1.23 61.34
CA ASP A 205 -5.95 -1.84 60.07
C ASP A 205 -4.70 -2.72 60.22
N LEU A 206 -4.19 -3.28 59.11
CA LEU A 206 -2.84 -3.83 59.06
C LEU A 206 -1.77 -2.72 59.12
N PHE A 207 -0.57 -3.08 59.60
CA PHE A 207 0.61 -2.22 59.48
C PHE A 207 1.17 -2.26 58.04
N GLU A 208 1.16 -1.11 57.37
CA GLU A 208 1.80 -0.91 56.07
C GLU A 208 2.94 0.11 56.22
N ASN A 209 4.13 -0.22 55.74
CA ASN A 209 5.33 0.65 55.79
C ASN A 209 5.64 1.26 57.18
N GLY A 210 5.27 0.57 58.27
CA GLY A 210 5.53 0.99 59.65
C GLY A 210 4.48 1.93 60.26
N VAL A 211 3.36 2.18 59.57
CA VAL A 211 2.19 2.91 60.11
C VAL A 211 0.92 2.07 59.98
N ALA A 212 -0.09 2.33 60.81
CA ALA A 212 -1.40 1.68 60.69
C ALA A 212 -2.54 2.68 60.95
N MET A 213 -3.64 2.52 60.22
CA MET A 213 -4.84 3.34 60.38
C MET A 213 -5.69 2.84 61.56
N VAL A 214 -6.21 3.76 62.37
CA VAL A 214 -7.00 3.46 63.57
C VAL A 214 -8.17 4.43 63.70
N THR A 215 -9.25 3.98 64.36
CA THR A 215 -10.46 4.79 64.54
C THR A 215 -10.91 4.92 65.98
N GLN A 216 -11.59 6.03 66.27
CA GLN A 216 -12.29 6.30 67.54
C GLN A 216 -13.67 6.94 67.27
N PRO A 217 -14.65 6.84 68.19
CA PRO A 217 -15.98 7.40 68.00
C PRO A 217 -15.97 8.92 67.79
N ASN A 218 -16.75 9.40 66.81
CA ASN A 218 -16.97 10.84 66.62
C ASN A 218 -18.05 11.35 67.58
N LEU A 219 -17.65 11.91 68.71
CA LEU A 219 -18.55 12.46 69.75
C LEU A 219 -19.39 13.67 69.31
N GLN A 220 -19.23 14.16 68.07
CA GLN A 220 -19.99 15.28 67.49
C GLN A 220 -21.00 14.85 66.41
N TYR A 221 -21.14 13.55 66.13
CA TYR A 221 -22.03 13.04 65.07
C TYR A 221 -23.43 12.68 65.61
N ASP A 222 -24.48 13.29 65.04
CA ASP A 222 -25.89 13.12 65.50
C ASP A 222 -26.73 12.11 64.68
N GLY A 223 -26.19 11.57 63.58
CA GLY A 223 -26.83 10.53 62.79
C GLY A 223 -27.85 11.00 61.73
N THR A 224 -28.01 12.30 61.48
CA THR A 224 -29.15 12.82 60.70
C THR A 224 -29.01 12.80 59.17
N THR A 225 -27.84 12.54 58.59
CA THR A 225 -27.62 12.57 57.12
C THR A 225 -27.40 11.18 56.50
N GLY A 226 -28.37 10.70 55.73
CA GLY A 226 -28.31 9.39 55.06
C GLY A 226 -27.35 9.37 53.85
N GLY A 227 -26.26 8.61 53.97
CA GLY A 227 -25.30 8.31 52.91
C GLY A 227 -24.75 6.88 53.04
N ASN A 228 -24.20 6.32 51.95
CA ASN A 228 -23.86 4.90 51.86
C ASN A 228 -22.87 4.43 52.96
N MET A 229 -23.10 3.19 53.42
CA MET A 229 -22.44 2.53 54.55
C MET A 229 -20.90 2.64 54.53
N HIS A 230 -20.33 3.38 55.49
CA HIS A 230 -19.57 2.77 56.60
C HIS A 230 -18.96 3.77 57.61
N ASN A 231 -18.68 5.03 57.22
CA ASN A 231 -17.57 5.78 57.86
C ASN A 231 -17.90 6.99 58.77
N GLU A 232 -19.06 7.65 58.68
CA GLU A 232 -19.21 9.02 59.27
C GLU A 232 -19.29 9.09 60.82
N ALA A 233 -19.53 7.96 61.49
CA ALA A 233 -19.64 7.89 62.96
C ALA A 233 -18.30 7.77 63.70
N ASN A 234 -17.17 7.65 62.99
CA ASN A 234 -15.83 7.55 63.58
C ASN A 234 -14.88 8.61 63.02
N LEU A 235 -13.86 8.96 63.81
CA LEU A 235 -12.72 9.75 63.39
C LEU A 235 -11.54 8.83 63.05
N TYR A 236 -10.83 9.15 61.98
CA TYR A 236 -9.66 8.42 61.49
C TYR A 236 -8.37 9.09 61.97
N GLY A 237 -7.36 8.27 62.27
CA GLY A 237 -6.01 8.67 62.62
C GLY A 237 -5.00 7.56 62.30
N TRP A 238 -3.72 7.81 62.58
CA TRP A 238 -2.63 6.87 62.35
C TRP A 238 -1.67 6.79 63.53
N ILE A 239 -1.15 5.58 63.75
CA ILE A 239 -0.14 5.25 64.75
C ILE A 239 1.11 4.66 64.09
N ASP A 240 2.25 4.71 64.78
CA ASP A 240 3.44 3.93 64.41
C ASP A 240 3.51 2.57 65.13
N MET A 241 4.55 1.77 64.83
CA MET A 241 4.74 0.41 65.39
C MET A 241 4.89 0.35 66.92
N LYS A 242 5.01 1.48 67.64
CA LYS A 242 4.98 1.54 69.10
C LYS A 242 3.57 1.81 69.67
N GLY A 243 2.61 2.15 68.80
CA GLY A 243 1.29 2.64 69.18
C GLY A 243 1.22 4.15 69.37
N GLU A 244 2.31 4.89 69.12
CA GLU A 244 2.34 6.35 69.29
C GLU A 244 1.57 7.04 68.15
N PRO A 245 0.69 8.02 68.45
CA PRO A 245 -0.17 8.65 67.45
C PRO A 245 0.59 9.65 66.59
N ILE A 246 0.77 9.31 65.31
CA ILE A 246 1.28 10.21 64.26
C ILE A 246 0.25 11.31 63.99
N PHE A 247 -0.99 10.90 63.73
CA PHE A 247 -2.15 11.77 63.69
C PHE A 247 -3.21 11.16 64.60
N LYS A 248 -3.50 11.83 65.73
CA LYS A 248 -4.61 11.42 66.62
C LYS A 248 -5.92 11.37 65.82
N PRO A 249 -6.84 10.44 66.10
CA PRO A 249 -8.13 10.35 65.43
C PRO A 249 -8.88 11.69 65.38
N GLN A 250 -8.94 12.31 64.20
CA GLN A 250 -9.45 13.68 64.03
C GLN A 250 -10.08 13.97 62.66
N PHE A 251 -9.97 13.05 61.69
CA PHE A 251 -10.50 13.23 60.34
C PHE A 251 -11.85 12.52 60.21
N THR A 252 -12.86 13.16 59.61
CA THR A 252 -14.17 12.55 59.34
C THR A 252 -14.17 11.72 58.06
N ARG A 253 -13.36 12.12 57.07
CA ARG A 253 -13.15 11.36 55.84
C ARG A 253 -11.66 11.34 55.48
N VAL A 254 -11.26 10.22 54.88
CA VAL A 254 -9.91 9.96 54.38
C VAL A 254 -10.04 9.48 52.94
N TYR A 255 -9.24 10.06 52.06
CA TYR A 255 -9.12 9.67 50.67
C TYR A 255 -7.64 9.47 50.33
N ASP A 256 -7.34 8.47 49.50
CA ASP A 256 -6.02 8.35 48.90
C ASP A 256 -5.78 9.52 47.93
N VAL A 257 -4.58 10.12 47.97
CA VAL A 257 -4.22 11.11 46.94
C VAL A 257 -3.83 10.36 45.68
N GLU A 258 -4.62 10.50 44.62
CA GLU A 258 -4.26 10.03 43.29
C GLU A 258 -3.42 11.08 42.56
N SER A 259 -2.47 10.61 41.75
CA SER A 259 -1.74 11.47 40.81
C SER A 259 -2.67 12.04 39.74
N HIS A 260 -2.34 13.21 39.18
CA HIS A 260 -3.12 13.96 38.18
C HIS A 260 -3.52 13.18 36.91
N LEU A 261 -2.93 12.00 36.68
CA LEU A 261 -3.25 11.11 35.56
C LEU A 261 -4.27 10.02 35.92
N GLY A 262 -4.65 9.86 37.20
CA GLY A 262 -5.51 8.78 37.71
C GLY A 262 -4.90 7.38 37.58
N GLN A 263 -3.57 7.28 37.45
CA GLN A 263 -2.86 6.03 37.15
C GLN A 263 -2.32 5.32 38.40
N SER A 264 -2.12 6.06 39.49
CA SER A 264 -1.68 5.52 40.78
C SER A 264 -2.05 6.42 41.93
N LYS A 265 -2.35 5.79 43.08
CA LYS A 265 -2.29 6.41 44.40
C LYS A 265 -0.84 6.80 44.70
N ILE A 266 -0.62 7.95 45.32
CA ILE A 266 0.69 8.35 45.82
C ILE A 266 0.87 7.68 47.20
N PRO A 267 1.88 6.81 47.42
CA PRO A 267 2.15 6.22 48.72
C PRO A 267 2.35 7.27 49.81
N GLY A 268 1.95 6.96 51.04
CA GLY A 268 2.02 7.86 52.20
C GLY A 268 1.01 9.01 52.19
N LEU A 269 0.65 9.59 51.04
CA LEU A 269 -0.21 10.78 50.98
C LEU A 269 -1.71 10.47 51.14
N LYS A 270 -2.37 11.23 52.03
CA LYS A 270 -3.83 11.21 52.21
C LYS A 270 -4.42 12.62 52.12
N LEU A 271 -5.55 12.72 51.42
CA LEU A 271 -6.47 13.86 51.51
C LEU A 271 -7.41 13.61 52.68
N VAL A 272 -7.48 14.56 53.61
CA VAL A 272 -8.25 14.43 54.85
C VAL A 272 -9.26 15.57 54.99
N GLU A 273 -10.46 15.23 55.44
CA GLU A 273 -11.53 16.16 55.80
C GLU A 273 -11.64 16.23 57.32
N THR A 274 -11.64 17.45 57.89
CA THR A 274 -11.88 17.69 59.32
C THR A 274 -13.38 17.88 59.61
N PRO A 275 -13.84 17.77 60.88
CA PRO A 275 -15.26 17.95 61.24
C PRO A 275 -15.88 19.27 60.79
N ASP A 276 -15.09 20.34 60.67
CA ASP A 276 -15.50 21.64 60.15
C ASP A 276 -15.42 21.75 58.61
N ARG A 277 -15.37 20.61 57.90
CA ARG A 277 -15.34 20.45 56.44
C ARG A 277 -14.21 21.20 55.73
N LYS A 278 -13.07 21.36 56.41
CA LYS A 278 -11.83 21.83 55.78
C LYS A 278 -11.05 20.65 55.25
N TYR A 279 -10.48 20.82 54.06
CA TYR A 279 -9.62 19.83 53.43
C TYR A 279 -8.15 20.20 53.66
N GLY A 280 -7.35 19.18 53.99
CA GLY A 280 -5.90 19.25 54.09
C GLY A 280 -5.24 17.98 53.56
N ILE A 281 -3.92 18.00 53.45
CA ILE A 281 -3.12 16.92 52.89
C ILE A 281 -2.02 16.56 53.89
N ILE A 282 -1.88 15.28 54.20
CA ILE A 282 -0.83 14.73 55.08
C ILE A 282 0.05 13.74 54.32
N ASP A 283 1.31 13.64 54.71
CA ASP A 283 2.21 12.56 54.29
C ASP A 283 2.55 11.69 55.50
N LEU A 284 2.15 10.42 55.45
CA LEU A 284 2.38 9.43 56.50
C LEU A 284 3.83 8.95 56.59
N GLU A 285 4.63 9.07 55.51
CA GLU A 285 6.07 8.78 55.54
C GLU A 285 6.84 9.93 56.21
N ALA A 286 6.52 11.18 55.86
CA ALA A 286 7.11 12.37 56.48
C ALA A 286 6.56 12.66 57.89
N LYS A 287 5.40 12.07 58.24
CA LYS A 287 4.68 12.25 59.51
C LYS A 287 4.24 13.70 59.79
N ASP A 288 3.96 14.49 58.75
CA ASP A 288 3.55 15.90 58.85
C ASP A 288 2.55 16.32 57.74
N TRP A 289 2.06 17.56 57.84
CA TRP A 289 1.14 18.19 56.90
C TRP A 289 1.85 18.71 55.65
N VAL A 290 1.41 18.25 54.47
CA VAL A 290 1.77 18.85 53.17
C VAL A 290 0.95 20.13 52.94
N VAL A 291 -0.33 20.13 53.32
CA VAL A 291 -1.22 21.32 53.29
C VAL A 291 -2.14 21.32 54.50
N LYS A 292 -2.08 22.39 55.31
CA LYS A 292 -2.92 22.53 56.52
C LYS A 292 -4.40 22.80 56.16
N PRO A 293 -5.38 22.32 56.96
CA PRO A 293 -6.79 22.36 56.59
C PRO A 293 -7.31 23.76 56.30
N GLY A 294 -7.92 23.94 55.12
CA GLY A 294 -8.60 25.17 54.72
C GLY A 294 -7.68 26.31 54.24
N LEU A 295 -6.39 26.04 53.98
CA LEU A 295 -5.51 26.98 53.29
C LEU A 295 -5.89 27.17 51.81
N HIS A 296 -6.42 26.11 51.20
CA HIS A 296 -6.83 25.98 49.80
C HIS A 296 -8.09 25.10 49.72
N THR A 297 -8.83 25.15 48.63
CA THR A 297 -10.11 24.42 48.44
C THR A 297 -10.12 23.44 47.27
N ASP A 298 -9.20 23.58 46.32
CA ASP A 298 -9.06 22.71 45.15
C ASP A 298 -7.60 22.33 44.94
N PHE A 299 -7.33 21.06 44.61
CA PHE A 299 -5.98 20.47 44.56
C PHE A 299 -5.79 19.57 43.35
N THR A 300 -4.58 19.58 42.79
CA THR A 300 -4.15 18.62 41.74
C THR A 300 -2.69 18.25 42.00
N PHE A 301 -2.48 17.01 42.48
CA PHE A 301 -1.15 16.48 42.82
C PHE A 301 -0.51 15.81 41.60
N TYR A 302 0.70 16.23 41.25
CA TYR A 302 1.50 15.60 40.20
C TYR A 302 2.34 14.47 40.79
N ASP A 303 3.01 14.76 41.91
CA ASP A 303 3.66 13.82 42.82
C ASP A 303 3.61 14.40 44.25
N ARG A 304 4.37 13.82 45.20
CA ARG A 304 4.42 14.27 46.60
C ARG A 304 4.94 15.71 46.78
N THR A 305 5.89 16.17 45.96
CA THR A 305 6.50 17.51 46.09
C THR A 305 5.97 18.52 45.07
N HIS A 306 5.18 18.08 44.09
CA HIS A 306 4.61 18.91 43.02
C HIS A 306 3.09 18.92 43.02
N TYR A 307 2.46 20.06 43.35
CA TYR A 307 0.99 20.20 43.35
C TYR A 307 0.49 21.60 42.97
N LEU A 308 -0.67 21.65 42.31
CA LEU A 308 -1.41 22.87 42.00
C LEU A 308 -2.57 23.03 43.00
N ALA A 309 -2.72 24.23 43.55
CA ALA A 309 -3.78 24.62 44.47
C ALA A 309 -4.58 25.82 43.94
N ASP A 310 -5.91 25.78 44.10
CA ASP A 310 -6.90 26.78 43.68
C ASP A 310 -6.75 27.27 42.21
N LYS A 311 -6.12 26.46 41.36
CA LYS A 311 -5.74 26.80 39.97
C LYS A 311 -4.93 28.10 39.85
N LYS A 312 -4.21 28.51 40.91
CA LYS A 312 -3.49 29.79 41.01
C LYS A 312 -2.14 29.73 41.69
N VAL A 313 -1.92 28.74 42.56
CA VAL A 313 -0.70 28.58 43.36
C VAL A 313 -0.14 27.20 43.05
N PHE A 314 1.06 27.14 42.48
CA PHE A 314 1.73 25.88 42.18
C PHE A 314 2.95 25.73 43.09
N VAL A 315 3.11 24.57 43.71
CA VAL A 315 4.23 24.26 44.61
C VAL A 315 5.07 23.16 43.98
N ALA A 316 6.39 23.34 43.98
CA ALA A 316 7.38 22.38 43.51
C ALA A 316 8.63 22.45 44.40
N ASP A 317 9.11 21.31 44.90
CA ASP A 317 10.30 21.20 45.75
C ASP A 317 10.29 22.18 46.95
N GLY A 318 9.13 22.38 47.56
CA GLY A 318 8.92 23.32 48.67
C GLY A 318 8.92 24.81 48.28
N LYS A 319 8.99 25.14 46.99
CA LYS A 319 8.94 26.51 46.47
C LYS A 319 7.59 26.81 45.83
N THR A 320 7.08 28.01 46.08
CA THR A 320 5.75 28.45 45.64
C THR A 320 5.84 29.40 44.46
N PHE A 321 5.08 29.08 43.42
CA PHE A 321 4.94 29.81 42.16
C PHE A 321 3.47 30.24 41.99
N ARG A 322 3.21 31.31 41.24
CA ARG A 322 1.87 31.90 41.09
C ARG A 322 1.49 32.12 39.63
N ALA A 323 0.20 32.02 39.34
CA ALA A 323 -0.36 32.40 38.05
C ALA A 323 -0.03 33.88 37.71
N PRO A 324 0.29 34.20 36.45
CA PRO A 324 0.43 35.59 35.99
C PRO A 324 -0.85 36.42 36.19
N GLU A 325 -0.71 37.74 36.24
CA GLU A 325 -1.79 38.61 36.71
C GLU A 325 -3.09 38.49 35.90
N GLY A 326 -4.20 38.28 36.61
CA GLY A 326 -5.54 38.07 36.03
C GLY A 326 -5.72 36.74 35.30
N CYS A 327 -4.76 35.81 35.39
CA CYS A 327 -4.85 34.49 34.78
C CYS A 327 -5.15 33.41 35.83
N ILE A 328 -5.60 32.24 35.37
CA ILE A 328 -5.55 30.97 36.10
C ILE A 328 -4.60 30.00 35.39
N ILE A 329 -4.03 29.07 36.15
CA ILE A 329 -3.25 27.94 35.62
C ILE A 329 -4.23 26.81 35.29
N THR A 330 -4.24 26.37 34.03
CA THR A 330 -5.07 25.25 33.56
C THR A 330 -4.28 23.97 33.32
N GLY A 331 -2.94 24.06 33.27
CA GLY A 331 -2.01 22.94 33.14
C GLY A 331 -0.60 23.33 33.62
N VAL A 332 0.20 22.35 34.04
CA VAL A 332 1.57 22.54 34.52
C VAL A 332 2.50 21.54 33.83
N ASP A 333 3.58 22.05 33.22
CA ASP A 333 4.66 21.24 32.67
C ASP A 333 5.84 21.23 33.66
N LEU A 334 5.99 20.11 34.39
CA LEU A 334 7.10 19.88 35.32
C LEU A 334 8.47 19.90 34.64
N LYS A 335 8.55 19.42 33.40
CA LYS A 335 9.80 19.16 32.69
C LYS A 335 10.38 20.43 32.08
N ASN A 336 9.54 21.29 31.53
CA ASN A 336 9.94 22.55 30.91
C ASN A 336 9.72 23.78 31.82
N ARG A 337 9.15 23.59 33.02
CA ARG A 337 8.80 24.63 34.02
C ARG A 337 7.85 25.70 33.48
N LEU A 338 6.76 25.24 32.87
CA LEU A 338 5.73 26.09 32.26
C LEU A 338 4.36 25.92 32.91
N PHE A 339 3.50 26.90 32.68
CA PHE A 339 2.07 26.91 32.94
C PHE A 339 1.31 27.15 31.64
N ASP A 340 0.30 26.32 31.38
CA ASP A 340 -0.81 26.71 30.51
C ASP A 340 -1.69 27.69 31.30
N ILE A 341 -1.99 28.85 30.70
CA ILE A 341 -2.71 29.94 31.37
C ILE A 341 -3.94 30.39 30.57
N GLU A 342 -5.03 30.70 31.27
CA GLU A 342 -6.24 31.28 30.69
C GLU A 342 -6.62 32.60 31.36
N LYS A 343 -7.09 33.58 30.57
CA LYS A 343 -7.46 34.93 31.05
C LYS A 343 -8.88 35.34 30.61
N GLY A 344 -9.72 35.64 31.60
CA GLY A 344 -11.11 36.08 31.39
C GLY A 344 -12.09 34.96 31.03
N SER A 345 -13.35 35.32 30.80
CA SER A 345 -14.46 34.40 30.51
C SER A 345 -14.45 33.79 29.11
N ASP A 346 -13.77 34.43 28.15
CA ASP A 346 -13.77 34.03 26.73
C ASP A 346 -12.65 33.03 26.37
N LEU A 347 -12.11 32.31 27.37
CA LEU A 347 -11.15 31.20 27.20
C LEU A 347 -9.88 31.58 26.40
N HIS A 348 -9.35 32.78 26.62
CA HIS A 348 -8.11 33.21 25.99
C HIS A 348 -6.89 32.49 26.60
N LYS A 349 -6.39 31.49 25.89
CA LYS A 349 -5.20 30.69 26.25
C LYS A 349 -3.90 31.42 25.94
N GLY A 350 -2.92 31.19 26.80
CA GLY A 350 -1.52 31.60 26.70
C GLY A 350 -0.61 30.58 27.41
N ILE A 351 0.70 30.85 27.43
CA ILE A 351 1.71 30.04 28.13
C ILE A 351 2.64 30.96 28.90
N ALA A 352 2.98 30.59 30.13
CA ALA A 352 3.94 31.28 30.98
C ALA A 352 4.97 30.32 31.59
N ARG A 353 6.04 30.88 32.15
CA ARG A 353 7.02 30.18 32.99
C ARG A 353 6.57 30.17 34.44
N TRP A 354 7.14 29.28 35.25
CA TRP A 354 6.86 29.23 36.70
C TRP A 354 7.24 30.51 37.45
N ASP A 355 8.25 31.25 36.97
CA ASP A 355 8.62 32.58 37.47
C ASP A 355 7.61 33.70 37.13
N GLY A 356 6.52 33.37 36.42
CA GLY A 356 5.46 34.29 36.02
C GLY A 356 5.69 34.98 34.67
N GLN A 357 6.85 34.80 34.02
CA GLN A 357 7.11 35.37 32.70
C GLN A 357 6.19 34.74 31.64
N VAL A 358 5.29 35.54 31.06
CA VAL A 358 4.42 35.12 29.96
C VAL A 358 5.24 34.99 28.67
N ILE A 359 5.31 33.79 28.10
CA ILE A 359 5.93 33.51 26.80
C ILE A 359 4.92 33.78 25.67
N ILE A 360 3.70 33.27 25.83
CA ILE A 360 2.61 33.41 24.86
C ILE A 360 1.47 34.14 25.55
N ALA A 361 1.19 35.36 25.10
CA ALA A 361 0.12 36.18 25.66
C ALA A 361 -1.24 35.45 25.60
N PRO A 362 -2.08 35.53 26.65
CA PRO A 362 -3.40 34.92 26.66
C PRO A 362 -4.35 35.66 25.70
N LYS A 363 -4.39 35.20 24.44
CA LYS A 363 -5.19 35.77 23.33
C LYS A 363 -5.62 34.73 22.28
N TYR A 364 -5.32 33.45 22.47
CA TYR A 364 -5.60 32.38 21.51
C TYR A 364 -6.76 31.52 21.98
N MET A 365 -7.49 30.89 21.06
CA MET A 365 -8.53 29.92 21.40
C MET A 365 -7.95 28.53 21.68
N ASP A 366 -6.82 28.21 21.04
CA ASP A 366 -6.11 26.95 21.22
C ASP A 366 -4.61 27.13 21.01
N ILE A 367 -3.80 26.34 21.71
CA ILE A 367 -2.33 26.31 21.59
C ILE A 367 -1.90 24.84 21.65
N GLU A 368 -1.24 24.36 20.59
CA GLU A 368 -0.70 23.00 20.49
C GLU A 368 0.82 23.02 20.71
N PRO A 369 1.36 22.35 21.76
CA PRO A 369 2.80 22.25 22.00
C PRO A 369 3.45 21.20 21.07
N ILE A 370 4.39 21.65 20.24
CA ILE A 370 5.17 20.82 19.32
C ILE A 370 6.49 20.46 20.00
N TYR A 371 6.47 19.37 20.78
CA TYR A 371 7.61 18.95 21.59
C TYR A 371 8.88 18.66 20.78
N ALA A 372 8.76 18.07 19.58
CA ALA A 372 9.89 17.69 18.74
C ALA A 372 10.80 18.87 18.35
N HIS A 373 10.20 20.03 18.02
CA HIS A 373 10.94 21.24 17.65
C HIS A 373 11.06 22.27 18.78
N LYS A 374 10.44 22.01 19.95
CA LYS A 374 10.21 23.02 21.01
C LYS A 374 9.57 24.29 20.41
N ARG A 375 8.32 24.16 19.97
CA ARG A 375 7.50 25.23 19.38
C ARG A 375 6.06 25.12 19.85
N TYR A 376 5.25 26.12 19.53
CA TYR A 376 3.82 26.13 19.79
C TYR A 376 3.06 26.56 18.53
N LEU A 377 1.96 25.89 18.21
CA LEU A 377 1.04 26.28 17.15
C LEU A 377 -0.21 26.88 17.77
N ALA A 378 -0.30 28.21 17.76
CA ALA A 378 -1.30 28.98 18.50
C ALA A 378 -2.35 29.55 17.54
N SER A 379 -3.63 29.26 17.77
CA SER A 379 -4.73 29.59 16.86
C SER A 379 -5.71 30.59 17.44
N ARG A 380 -6.01 31.64 16.69
CA ARG A 380 -6.92 32.74 17.04
C ARG A 380 -7.78 33.14 15.85
N LEU A 381 -8.75 34.03 16.04
CA LEU A 381 -9.50 34.64 14.94
C LEU A 381 -8.86 35.94 14.47
N ASN A 382 -9.19 36.35 13.24
CA ASN A 382 -8.82 37.65 12.67
C ASN A 382 -9.59 38.84 13.27
N LYS A 383 -10.66 38.59 14.03
CA LYS A 383 -11.45 39.56 14.82
C LYS A 383 -11.64 39.00 16.23
N SER A 384 -11.59 39.85 17.25
CA SER A 384 -11.99 39.44 18.60
C SER A 384 -13.52 39.26 18.64
N LEU A 385 -14.00 38.15 19.20
CA LEU A 385 -15.42 37.82 19.31
C LEU A 385 -15.69 37.25 20.71
N THR A 386 -16.74 37.74 21.37
CA THR A 386 -17.24 37.11 22.60
C THR A 386 -17.87 35.74 22.29
N GLY A 387 -17.99 34.87 23.29
CA GLY A 387 -18.61 33.55 23.12
C GLY A 387 -20.00 33.57 22.45
N ALA A 388 -20.81 34.60 22.72
CA ALA A 388 -22.10 34.81 22.06
C ALA A 388 -21.97 35.17 20.56
N ALA A 389 -21.03 36.05 20.22
CA ALA A 389 -20.77 36.45 18.84
C ALA A 389 -20.18 35.29 18.01
N LEU A 390 -19.32 34.45 18.60
CA LEU A 390 -18.83 33.22 17.99
C LEU A 390 -19.98 32.24 17.67
N MET A 391 -20.93 32.08 18.59
CA MET A 391 -22.10 31.21 18.41
C MET A 391 -23.11 31.76 17.38
N ALA A 392 -23.16 33.07 17.16
CA ALA A 392 -23.89 33.68 16.04
C ALA A 392 -23.16 33.47 14.70
N LEU A 393 -21.83 33.68 14.67
CA LEU A 393 -21.00 33.49 13.48
C LEU A 393 -21.12 32.07 12.92
N LEU A 394 -21.07 31.05 13.78
CA LEU A 394 -21.21 29.62 13.42
C LEU A 394 -22.56 29.26 12.77
N GLN A 395 -23.55 30.16 12.79
CA GLN A 395 -24.84 30.01 12.12
C GLN A 395 -24.94 30.82 10.82
N SER A 396 -24.10 31.85 10.67
CA SER A 396 -23.94 32.64 9.45
C SER A 396 -23.09 31.92 8.40
N LYS A 397 -23.12 32.42 7.15
CA LYS A 397 -22.13 32.07 6.11
C LYS A 397 -21.12 33.22 5.90
N ASP A 398 -20.84 34.03 6.94
CA ASP A 398 -19.94 35.17 6.80
C ASP A 398 -18.50 34.73 6.55
N ALA A 399 -17.99 35.06 5.36
CA ALA A 399 -16.65 34.75 4.89
C ALA A 399 -15.57 35.75 5.39
N SER A 400 -15.97 36.79 6.14
CA SER A 400 -15.10 37.87 6.64
C SER A 400 -14.30 37.50 7.90
N VAL A 401 -14.71 36.46 8.62
CA VAL A 401 -13.94 35.88 9.73
C VAL A 401 -13.09 34.73 9.20
N ARG A 402 -11.83 34.67 9.63
CA ARG A 402 -10.86 33.61 9.30
C ARG A 402 -10.06 33.24 10.53
N VAL A 403 -9.58 32.00 10.55
CA VAL A 403 -8.59 31.57 11.54
C VAL A 403 -7.22 32.12 11.14
N ILE A 404 -6.45 32.51 12.14
CA ILE A 404 -5.03 32.82 12.03
C ILE A 404 -4.31 31.88 12.98
N SER A 405 -3.51 30.98 12.43
CA SER A 405 -2.63 30.11 13.21
C SER A 405 -1.20 30.64 13.12
N GLU A 406 -0.54 30.78 14.26
CA GLU A 406 0.78 31.38 14.43
C GLU A 406 1.72 30.29 14.98
N LEU A 407 2.84 30.02 14.28
CA LEU A 407 3.90 29.16 14.80
C LEU A 407 4.84 30.02 15.65
N ILE A 408 5.09 29.62 16.90
CA ILE A 408 5.76 30.42 17.92
C ILE A 408 6.93 29.63 18.54
N ASP A 409 8.06 30.30 18.77
CA ASP A 409 9.25 29.72 19.40
C ASP A 409 9.27 29.85 20.94
N PRO A 410 10.24 29.23 21.66
CA PRO A 410 10.31 29.28 23.12
C PRO A 410 10.56 30.67 23.72
N SER A 411 10.88 31.69 22.92
CA SER A 411 10.99 33.09 23.36
C SER A 411 9.68 33.87 23.22
N GLY A 412 8.63 33.25 22.62
CA GLY A 412 7.36 33.93 22.30
C GLY A 412 7.35 34.60 20.92
N LYS A 413 8.44 34.47 20.14
CA LYS A 413 8.54 35.05 18.80
C LYS A 413 7.74 34.22 17.80
N VAL A 414 6.89 34.89 17.01
CA VAL A 414 6.17 34.29 15.88
C VAL A 414 7.16 34.07 14.72
N LEU A 415 7.25 32.82 14.25
CA LEU A 415 8.06 32.40 13.11
C LEU A 415 7.27 32.39 11.79
N GLY A 416 5.97 32.15 11.85
CA GLY A 416 5.08 32.15 10.69
C GLY A 416 3.62 32.35 11.08
N SER A 417 2.80 32.82 10.13
CA SER A 417 1.38 33.15 10.37
C SER A 417 0.53 32.79 9.16
N TYR A 418 -0.42 31.88 9.35
CA TYR A 418 -1.19 31.27 8.27
C TYR A 418 -2.66 31.67 8.39
N ARG A 419 -3.25 32.12 7.29
CA ARG A 419 -4.68 32.50 7.23
C ARG A 419 -5.48 31.37 6.58
N SER A 420 -6.41 30.83 7.34
CA SER A 420 -7.06 29.55 7.03
C SER A 420 -8.55 29.55 7.41
N ASP A 421 -9.24 28.54 6.91
CA ASP A 421 -10.68 28.37 7.13
C ASP A 421 -10.97 27.50 8.38
N TYR A 422 -9.93 26.78 8.83
CA TYR A 422 -9.88 25.96 10.04
C TYR A 422 -8.56 26.23 10.78
N THR A 423 -8.42 25.74 12.02
CA THR A 423 -7.15 25.71 12.73
C THR A 423 -6.10 24.96 11.92
N ALA A 424 -4.87 25.46 11.90
CA ALA A 424 -3.72 24.65 11.48
C ALA A 424 -3.50 23.50 12.49
N GLU A 425 -2.98 22.38 12.01
CA GLU A 425 -2.69 21.18 12.82
C GLU A 425 -1.25 20.72 12.57
N ALA A 426 -0.57 20.19 13.60
CA ALA A 426 0.71 19.50 13.42
C ALA A 426 0.50 18.13 12.72
N VAL A 427 1.27 17.86 11.66
CA VAL A 427 1.18 16.64 10.85
C VAL A 427 2.58 16.06 10.65
N GLN A 428 2.89 15.01 11.43
CA GLN A 428 4.24 14.43 11.59
C GLN A 428 5.21 15.36 12.33
N ASP A 429 6.34 14.81 12.79
CA ASP A 429 7.28 15.46 13.72
C ASP A 429 8.03 16.69 13.16
N SER A 430 7.64 17.23 12.00
CA SER A 430 8.34 18.36 11.36
C SER A 430 7.46 19.30 10.53
N LEU A 431 6.17 19.02 10.35
CA LEU A 431 5.33 19.75 9.40
C LEU A 431 3.97 20.15 9.98
N GLY A 432 3.48 21.33 9.63
CA GLY A 432 2.11 21.77 9.92
C GLY A 432 1.29 21.86 8.65
N VAL A 433 -0.03 21.66 8.75
CA VAL A 433 -1.01 21.87 7.67
C VAL A 433 -1.93 23.03 8.00
N TYR A 434 -2.40 23.74 6.98
CA TYR A 434 -3.59 24.60 7.07
C TYR A 434 -4.39 24.55 5.77
N THR A 435 -5.72 24.67 5.86
CA THR A 435 -6.63 24.56 4.71
C THR A 435 -7.29 25.90 4.40
N ARG A 436 -7.43 26.22 3.11
CA ARG A 436 -8.09 27.43 2.60
C ARG A 436 -8.84 27.08 1.31
N GLY A 437 -10.17 27.19 1.31
CA GLY A 437 -11.00 26.56 0.30
C GLY A 437 -10.79 25.04 0.28
N ASP A 438 -10.82 24.44 -0.91
CA ASP A 438 -10.58 22.99 -1.09
C ASP A 438 -9.08 22.61 -1.16
N SER A 439 -8.17 23.53 -0.78
CA SER A 439 -6.71 23.34 -0.88
C SER A 439 -6.02 23.33 0.49
N SER A 440 -5.12 22.37 0.70
CA SER A 440 -4.26 22.27 1.88
C SER A 440 -2.85 22.76 1.56
N PHE A 441 -2.30 23.56 2.46
CA PHE A 441 -0.98 24.19 2.40
C PHE A 441 -0.19 23.78 3.65
N TYR A 442 1.13 23.79 3.56
CA TYR A 442 1.98 23.23 4.62
C TYR A 442 3.19 24.09 4.92
N PHE A 443 3.75 23.92 6.11
CA PHE A 443 4.86 24.72 6.62
C PHE A 443 5.76 23.89 7.54
N SER A 444 7.04 24.28 7.62
CA SER A 444 8.00 23.71 8.56
C SER A 444 7.63 24.09 10.00
N LEU A 445 7.50 23.09 10.88
CA LEU A 445 7.37 23.35 12.32
C LEU A 445 8.69 23.82 12.94
N GLU A 446 9.81 23.76 12.22
CA GLU A 446 11.10 24.25 12.72
C GLU A 446 11.26 25.76 12.50
N THR A 447 10.94 26.22 11.28
CA THR A 447 11.29 27.55 10.76
C THR A 447 10.09 28.44 10.44
N GLY A 448 8.88 27.89 10.31
CA GLY A 448 7.69 28.62 9.85
C GLY A 448 7.64 28.94 8.35
N ALA A 449 8.66 28.54 7.58
CA ALA A 449 8.63 28.66 6.12
C ALA A 449 7.56 27.73 5.51
N ALA A 450 6.98 28.10 4.37
CA ALA A 450 6.11 27.22 3.60
C ALA A 450 6.89 26.03 3.00
N VAL A 451 6.27 24.85 2.96
CA VAL A 451 6.89 23.58 2.55
C VAL A 451 5.84 22.77 1.75
N PRO A 452 6.24 21.87 0.82
CA PRO A 452 5.33 20.87 0.25
C PRO A 452 4.65 19.97 1.32
N ALA A 453 3.57 19.28 0.93
CA ALA A 453 2.75 18.42 1.81
C ALA A 453 3.52 17.25 2.47
N PRO A 454 2.95 16.53 3.46
CA PRO A 454 3.34 15.21 3.98
C PRO A 454 2.32 14.11 3.57
N ALA A 455 2.63 12.81 3.73
CA ALA A 455 1.80 11.73 3.16
C ALA A 455 1.78 10.39 3.93
N SER A 456 1.04 9.42 3.36
CA SER A 456 0.52 8.17 3.94
C SER A 456 1.38 6.90 3.78
N LYS A 457 1.42 6.02 4.79
CA LYS A 457 1.98 4.66 4.62
C LYS A 457 1.01 3.80 3.79
N ASP A 458 1.47 3.26 2.66
CA ASP A 458 0.56 2.64 1.67
C ASP A 458 0.89 1.18 1.26
N ALA A 459 2.14 0.67 1.37
CA ALA A 459 2.50 -0.68 0.90
C ALA A 459 3.78 -1.27 1.53
N SER A 460 3.99 -2.59 1.42
CA SER A 460 5.24 -3.30 1.76
C SER A 460 5.52 -4.48 0.82
N GLN A 461 6.80 -4.82 0.63
CA GLN A 461 7.24 -5.96 -0.19
C GLN A 461 8.65 -6.42 0.22
N GLY A 462 8.87 -7.74 0.32
CA GLY A 462 10.10 -8.30 0.87
C GLY A 462 10.31 -7.84 2.32
N ASP A 463 11.56 -7.55 2.67
CA ASP A 463 11.95 -7.03 3.99
C ASP A 463 11.78 -5.50 4.12
N PHE A 464 11.04 -4.87 3.19
CA PHE A 464 10.94 -3.43 3.04
C PHE A 464 9.49 -2.91 3.03
N MET A 465 9.31 -1.68 3.53
CA MET A 465 8.02 -0.99 3.61
C MET A 465 8.11 0.39 2.93
N LEU A 466 7.16 0.70 2.05
CA LEU A 466 6.98 2.06 1.54
C LEU A 466 6.29 2.91 2.60
N PHE A 467 7.04 3.87 3.13
CA PHE A 467 6.49 4.98 3.91
C PHE A 467 6.55 6.26 3.09
N LYS A 468 5.96 7.34 3.63
CA LYS A 468 5.70 8.56 2.86
C LYS A 468 5.73 9.76 3.81
N LYS A 469 6.33 10.86 3.37
CA LYS A 469 6.59 12.09 4.15
C LYS A 469 6.69 13.32 3.24
N GLY A 470 5.84 13.39 2.22
CA GLY A 470 5.85 14.51 1.26
C GLY A 470 4.52 14.65 0.51
N LEU A 471 4.56 15.04 -0.75
CA LEU A 471 3.94 14.16 -1.77
C LEU A 471 4.91 13.04 -2.16
N LEU A 472 5.79 12.68 -1.22
CA LEU A 472 7.06 12.01 -1.40
C LEU A 472 7.13 10.76 -0.53
N TRP A 473 7.79 9.75 -1.07
CA TRP A 473 7.88 8.38 -0.62
C TRP A 473 9.32 8.04 -0.27
N GLY A 474 9.47 7.18 0.73
CA GLY A 474 10.73 6.59 1.16
C GLY A 474 10.54 5.11 1.47
N VAL A 475 11.61 4.43 1.85
CA VAL A 475 11.60 3.00 2.17
C VAL A 475 12.22 2.79 3.55
N SER A 476 11.55 2.02 4.40
CA SER A 476 12.09 1.52 5.66
C SER A 476 12.23 0.01 5.62
N ASP A 477 12.86 -0.56 6.64
CA ASP A 477 12.67 -1.96 6.99
C ASP A 477 11.19 -2.24 7.40
N LEU A 478 10.82 -3.51 7.52
CA LEU A 478 9.47 -3.91 7.96
C LEU A 478 9.09 -3.40 9.36
N SER A 479 10.04 -3.19 10.27
CA SER A 479 9.73 -2.67 11.61
C SER A 479 9.44 -1.16 11.61
N GLY A 480 9.91 -0.44 10.58
CA GLY A 480 9.78 1.01 10.45
C GLY A 480 10.81 1.81 11.26
N HIS A 481 11.75 1.16 11.95
CA HIS A 481 12.78 1.83 12.76
C HIS A 481 14.02 2.24 11.94
N LYS A 482 14.32 1.54 10.84
CA LYS A 482 15.46 1.84 9.97
C LYS A 482 14.97 2.36 8.62
N ILE A 483 15.18 3.66 8.38
CA ILE A 483 15.03 4.24 7.05
C ILE A 483 16.16 3.71 6.15
N ILE A 484 15.79 3.08 5.04
CA ILE A 484 16.70 2.59 3.98
C ILE A 484 16.80 3.63 2.87
N VAL A 485 15.70 4.29 2.54
CA VAL A 485 15.60 5.36 1.54
C VAL A 485 14.83 6.53 2.14
N PRO A 486 15.40 7.75 2.25
CA PRO A 486 14.70 8.91 2.78
C PRO A 486 13.53 9.33 1.85
N PRO A 487 12.52 10.03 2.38
CA PRO A 487 11.26 10.28 1.68
C PRO A 487 11.38 11.44 0.66
N LEU A 488 12.05 11.18 -0.46
CA LEU A 488 12.43 12.20 -1.46
C LEU A 488 11.71 12.07 -2.81
N TYR A 489 10.91 11.02 -3.00
CA TYR A 489 10.47 10.58 -4.34
C TYR A 489 8.96 10.70 -4.51
N THR A 490 8.44 11.37 -5.55
CA THR A 490 6.99 11.53 -5.79
C THR A 490 6.24 10.20 -6.02
N GLU A 491 6.97 9.14 -6.34
CA GLU A 491 6.47 7.78 -6.55
C GLU A 491 7.61 6.79 -6.30
N LEU A 492 7.29 5.64 -5.70
CA LEU A 492 8.17 4.48 -5.58
C LEU A 492 7.42 3.23 -6.03
N GLN A 493 8.02 2.45 -6.93
CA GLN A 493 7.45 1.21 -7.48
C GLN A 493 8.46 0.07 -7.35
N PHE A 494 8.14 -0.94 -6.54
CA PHE A 494 8.90 -2.20 -6.50
C PHE A 494 8.84 -2.89 -7.87
N ILE A 495 10.00 -3.34 -8.36
CA ILE A 495 10.10 -4.24 -9.51
C ILE A 495 10.44 -5.68 -9.10
N ASN A 496 11.06 -5.85 -7.93
CA ASN A 496 11.27 -7.11 -7.22
C ASN A 496 11.36 -6.82 -5.71
N ASN A 497 11.83 -7.77 -4.90
CA ASN A 497 11.90 -7.63 -3.44
C ASN A 497 12.98 -6.65 -2.91
N HIS A 498 13.86 -6.09 -3.74
CA HIS A 498 14.93 -5.18 -3.30
C HIS A 498 15.24 -4.02 -4.27
N LEU A 499 14.70 -4.03 -5.49
CA LEU A 499 14.87 -2.95 -6.48
C LEU A 499 13.58 -2.14 -6.63
N VAL A 500 13.72 -0.82 -6.58
CA VAL A 500 12.61 0.14 -6.67
C VAL A 500 12.90 1.18 -7.75
N VAL A 501 12.00 1.28 -8.74
CA VAL A 501 11.95 2.44 -9.63
C VAL A 501 11.39 3.61 -8.84
N ALA A 502 12.12 4.71 -8.83
CA ALA A 502 11.80 5.89 -8.06
C ALA A 502 11.61 7.08 -9.00
N THR A 503 10.58 7.90 -8.75
CA THR A 503 10.34 9.16 -9.46
C THR A 503 10.64 10.33 -8.54
N LYS A 504 11.41 11.31 -9.00
CA LYS A 504 11.83 12.51 -8.28
C LYS A 504 11.39 13.75 -9.07
N ALA A 505 11.02 14.84 -8.39
CA ALA A 505 10.81 16.12 -9.04
C ALA A 505 12.13 16.90 -9.14
N GLU A 506 12.45 17.46 -10.31
CA GLU A 506 13.62 18.31 -10.55
C GLU A 506 13.26 19.58 -11.31
N GLY A 507 13.88 20.71 -10.92
CA GLY A 507 13.71 22.01 -11.54
C GLY A 507 12.24 22.45 -11.64
N ASP A 508 11.80 22.78 -12.85
CA ASP A 508 10.45 23.25 -13.20
C ASP A 508 9.39 22.12 -13.14
N PHE A 509 9.30 21.43 -12.00
CA PHE A 509 8.37 20.32 -11.74
C PHE A 509 8.49 19.14 -12.71
N ARG A 510 9.62 18.97 -13.41
CA ARG A 510 9.85 17.83 -14.30
C ARG A 510 10.08 16.58 -13.46
N LEU A 511 9.33 15.52 -13.76
CA LEU A 511 9.47 14.24 -13.09
C LEU A 511 10.57 13.42 -13.78
N LYS A 512 11.59 13.03 -13.01
CA LYS A 512 12.69 12.17 -13.45
C LYS A 512 12.67 10.84 -12.72
N LYS A 513 12.87 9.75 -13.45
CA LYS A 513 12.91 8.38 -12.92
C LYS A 513 14.33 7.83 -12.86
N GLY A 514 14.60 7.05 -11.83
CA GLY A 514 15.84 6.31 -11.58
C GLY A 514 15.54 4.97 -10.89
N LEU A 515 16.59 4.20 -10.57
CA LEU A 515 16.50 2.89 -9.90
C LEU A 515 17.30 2.90 -8.61
N ILE A 516 16.73 2.36 -7.53
CA ILE A 516 17.35 2.25 -6.21
C ILE A 516 17.46 0.77 -5.81
N ASP A 517 18.61 0.36 -5.29
CA ASP A 517 18.80 -0.93 -4.61
C ASP A 517 18.74 -0.77 -3.09
N LEU A 518 17.75 -1.42 -2.49
CA LEU A 518 17.44 -1.36 -1.06
C LEU A 518 18.38 -2.24 -0.23
N ASN A 519 18.87 -3.36 -0.80
CA ASN A 519 19.85 -4.23 -0.13
C ASN A 519 21.15 -3.46 0.14
N ASN A 520 21.60 -2.65 -0.82
CA ASN A 520 22.76 -1.79 -0.70
C ASN A 520 22.43 -0.43 -0.08
N SER A 521 21.64 -0.44 1.01
CA SER A 521 21.26 0.73 1.82
C SER A 521 20.70 1.93 1.02
N GLY A 522 19.87 1.65 0.00
CA GLY A 522 19.25 2.70 -0.81
C GLY A 522 20.17 3.32 -1.86
N LYS A 523 21.22 2.61 -2.29
CA LYS A 523 22.12 3.06 -3.35
C LYS A 523 21.35 3.27 -4.67
N VAL A 524 21.58 4.41 -5.32
CA VAL A 524 21.13 4.66 -6.70
C VAL A 524 21.94 3.78 -7.66
N VAL A 525 21.24 2.99 -8.47
CA VAL A 525 21.80 2.12 -9.52
C VAL A 525 21.66 2.78 -10.89
N ILE A 526 20.49 3.38 -11.17
CA ILE A 526 20.23 4.12 -12.39
C ILE A 526 19.88 5.55 -12.01
N ASP A 527 20.67 6.52 -12.49
CA ASP A 527 20.50 7.94 -12.17
C ASP A 527 19.13 8.49 -12.58
N PHE A 528 18.71 9.55 -11.89
CA PHE A 528 17.45 10.28 -12.12
C PHE A 528 17.52 11.17 -13.37
N ALA A 529 17.90 10.61 -14.51
CA ALA A 529 18.11 11.34 -15.76
C ALA A 529 16.94 11.19 -16.77
N TYR A 530 16.03 10.24 -16.54
CA TYR A 530 15.06 9.76 -17.51
C TYR A 530 13.66 10.33 -17.24
N ASP A 531 12.94 10.74 -18.28
CA ASP A 531 11.54 11.20 -18.17
C ASP A 531 10.57 10.01 -18.00
N GLY A 532 11.01 8.80 -18.36
CA GLY A 532 10.32 7.54 -18.07
C GLY A 532 11.31 6.38 -17.97
N LEU A 533 11.03 5.42 -17.09
CA LEU A 533 11.84 4.23 -16.85
C LEU A 533 10.90 3.07 -16.51
N GLU A 534 10.71 2.15 -17.45
CA GLU A 534 9.72 1.07 -17.36
C GLU A 534 10.41 -0.30 -17.39
N TYR A 535 10.23 -1.10 -16.32
CA TYR A 535 10.82 -2.42 -16.21
C TYR A 535 10.13 -3.44 -17.12
N VAL A 536 10.92 -4.28 -17.79
CA VAL A 536 10.49 -5.44 -18.57
C VAL A 536 11.10 -6.68 -17.93
N ALA A 537 10.28 -7.69 -17.62
CA ALA A 537 10.77 -8.94 -17.06
C ALA A 537 11.25 -9.90 -18.18
N ALA A 538 12.16 -10.82 -17.83
CA ALA A 538 12.77 -11.78 -18.77
C ALA A 538 11.79 -12.72 -19.50
N LYS A 539 10.54 -12.81 -19.04
CA LYS A 539 9.45 -13.57 -19.70
C LYS A 539 8.73 -12.77 -20.80
N ASP A 540 8.90 -11.45 -20.84
CA ASP A 540 8.16 -10.51 -21.70
C ASP A 540 9.05 -9.91 -22.82
N GLY A 541 10.31 -10.36 -22.94
CA GLY A 541 11.30 -9.82 -23.89
C GLY A 541 12.67 -10.50 -23.76
N PRO A 542 13.72 -9.99 -24.46
CA PRO A 542 15.04 -10.63 -24.57
C PRO A 542 15.91 -10.62 -23.28
N GLY A 543 15.33 -10.37 -22.11
CA GLY A 543 16.02 -10.30 -20.81
C GLY A 543 15.32 -9.33 -19.84
N PRO A 544 15.72 -9.31 -18.55
CA PRO A 544 15.26 -8.27 -17.63
C PRO A 544 15.98 -6.95 -17.97
N HIS A 545 15.21 -5.90 -18.29
CA HIS A 545 15.77 -4.63 -18.78
C HIS A 545 14.82 -3.46 -18.48
N PHE A 546 15.27 -2.23 -18.75
CA PHE A 546 14.41 -1.04 -18.67
C PHE A 546 14.23 -0.40 -20.05
N ARG A 547 12.96 -0.16 -20.42
CA ARG A 547 12.61 0.79 -21.48
C ARG A 547 12.75 2.20 -20.91
N ALA A 548 13.73 2.94 -21.41
CA ALA A 548 14.07 4.28 -20.93
C ALA A 548 13.62 5.35 -21.93
N TYR A 549 13.03 6.42 -21.41
CA TYR A 549 12.55 7.58 -22.16
C TYR A 549 13.25 8.84 -21.64
N LYS A 550 13.82 9.65 -22.53
CA LYS A 550 14.56 10.88 -22.19
C LYS A 550 14.48 11.88 -23.33
N ASN A 551 14.14 13.14 -23.03
CA ASN A 551 14.11 14.25 -23.99
C ASN A 551 13.30 13.96 -25.27
N GLY A 552 12.17 13.26 -25.17
CA GLY A 552 11.34 12.89 -26.32
C GLY A 552 11.83 11.67 -27.13
N LYS A 553 12.86 10.97 -26.66
CA LYS A 553 13.43 9.78 -27.31
C LYS A 553 13.44 8.56 -26.38
N TYR A 554 13.48 7.37 -26.97
CA TYR A 554 13.46 6.07 -26.31
C TYR A 554 14.71 5.24 -26.62
N GLY A 555 15.08 4.39 -25.66
CA GLY A 555 16.11 3.37 -25.77
C GLY A 555 15.97 2.33 -24.65
N ILE A 556 17.01 1.53 -24.42
CA ILE A 556 17.01 0.39 -23.50
C ILE A 556 18.24 0.46 -22.59
N LEU A 557 18.04 0.23 -21.30
CA LEU A 557 19.11 0.06 -20.30
C LEU A 557 19.11 -1.38 -19.76
N ASP A 558 20.29 -1.87 -19.38
CA ASP A 558 20.40 -3.07 -18.54
C ASP A 558 19.96 -2.82 -17.08
N MET A 559 20.07 -3.82 -16.22
CA MET A 559 19.71 -3.73 -14.80
C MET A 559 20.69 -2.89 -13.96
N GLN A 560 21.79 -2.44 -14.55
CA GLN A 560 22.85 -1.64 -13.95
C GLN A 560 22.86 -0.19 -14.48
N GLY A 561 22.05 0.12 -15.50
CA GLY A 561 21.93 1.44 -16.11
C GLY A 561 22.79 1.66 -17.36
N HIS A 562 23.54 0.65 -17.83
CA HIS A 562 24.28 0.74 -19.07
C HIS A 562 23.32 0.76 -20.27
N VAL A 563 23.62 1.60 -21.27
CA VAL A 563 22.79 1.75 -22.46
C VAL A 563 23.02 0.56 -23.40
N ILE A 564 22.03 -0.33 -23.52
CA ILE A 564 22.00 -1.40 -24.53
C ILE A 564 21.56 -0.83 -25.88
N VAL A 565 20.45 -0.09 -25.89
CA VAL A 565 19.92 0.55 -27.10
C VAL A 565 19.96 2.07 -26.91
N PRO A 566 20.70 2.82 -27.76
CA PRO A 566 20.81 4.27 -27.67
C PRO A 566 19.45 4.99 -27.61
N ILE A 567 19.35 6.01 -26.75
CA ILE A 567 18.11 6.75 -26.51
C ILE A 567 17.92 7.83 -27.58
N ILE A 568 17.67 7.38 -28.82
CA ILE A 568 17.62 8.21 -30.03
C ILE A 568 16.34 8.02 -30.86
N TYR A 569 15.53 7.01 -30.54
CA TYR A 569 14.34 6.63 -31.30
C TYR A 569 13.10 7.38 -30.81
N ALA A 570 12.19 7.76 -31.71
CA ALA A 570 10.99 8.54 -31.40
C ALA A 570 9.78 7.67 -30.99
N ASN A 571 9.82 6.36 -31.24
CA ASN A 571 8.84 5.38 -30.76
C ASN A 571 9.40 4.57 -29.59
N THR A 572 8.51 4.01 -28.76
CA THR A 572 8.90 3.02 -27.74
C THR A 572 9.57 1.82 -28.40
N VAL A 573 10.80 1.50 -27.98
CA VAL A 573 11.49 0.28 -28.42
C VAL A 573 10.78 -0.93 -27.83
N LEU A 574 10.10 -1.71 -28.67
CA LEU A 574 9.35 -2.91 -28.26
C LEU A 574 9.89 -4.15 -28.99
N PHE A 575 10.31 -5.15 -28.22
CA PHE A 575 10.92 -6.36 -28.74
C PHE A 575 9.89 -7.45 -29.06
N ASN A 576 9.84 -7.89 -30.32
CA ASN A 576 9.10 -9.05 -30.78
C ASN A 576 10.07 -10.24 -30.92
N GLY A 577 10.41 -10.88 -29.79
CA GLY A 577 11.57 -11.77 -29.70
C GLY A 577 12.88 -10.97 -29.67
N GLN A 578 13.89 -11.36 -30.45
CA GLN A 578 15.22 -10.71 -30.40
C GLN A 578 15.33 -9.40 -31.22
N ARG A 579 14.21 -8.79 -31.65
CA ARG A 579 14.15 -7.72 -32.67
C ARG A 579 13.11 -6.66 -32.33
N ALA A 580 13.40 -5.39 -32.62
CA ALA A 580 12.46 -4.28 -32.45
C ALA A 580 12.39 -3.39 -33.70
N GLU A 581 11.16 -2.99 -34.05
CA GLU A 581 10.93 -1.92 -35.03
C GLU A 581 11.15 -0.55 -34.37
N VAL A 582 11.94 0.30 -35.02
CA VAL A 582 12.37 1.59 -34.47
C VAL A 582 12.20 2.72 -35.47
N TYR A 583 11.93 3.91 -34.94
CA TYR A 583 11.64 5.12 -35.71
C TYR A 583 12.63 6.21 -35.32
N LYS A 584 13.44 6.69 -36.27
CA LYS A 584 14.45 7.73 -36.04
C LYS A 584 14.36 8.74 -37.17
N ASP A 585 14.31 10.03 -36.82
CA ASP A 585 14.36 11.15 -37.75
C ASP A 585 13.33 11.03 -38.91
N TYR A 586 12.11 10.62 -38.51
CA TYR A 586 10.94 10.29 -39.34
C TYR A 586 11.06 9.05 -40.24
N ARG A 587 12.02 8.16 -39.99
CA ARG A 587 12.28 6.93 -40.75
C ARG A 587 12.17 5.67 -39.91
N SER A 588 11.57 4.63 -40.49
CA SER A 588 11.52 3.28 -39.91
C SER A 588 12.78 2.46 -40.19
N GLY A 589 13.20 1.68 -39.19
CA GLY A 589 14.28 0.70 -39.22
C GLY A 589 13.97 -0.48 -38.27
N VAL A 590 14.90 -1.44 -38.19
CA VAL A 590 14.82 -2.62 -37.31
C VAL A 590 16.17 -2.84 -36.64
N ILE A 591 16.17 -3.04 -35.33
CA ILE A 591 17.36 -3.37 -34.52
C ILE A 591 17.26 -4.77 -33.92
N ASP A 592 18.40 -5.33 -33.51
CA ASP A 592 18.45 -6.47 -32.59
C ASP A 592 18.34 -6.03 -31.12
N HIS A 593 18.27 -7.02 -30.22
CA HIS A 593 18.26 -6.84 -28.77
C HIS A 593 19.50 -6.16 -28.17
N ASN A 594 20.59 -6.01 -28.93
CA ASN A 594 21.81 -5.29 -28.54
C ASN A 594 21.89 -3.88 -29.17
N GLY A 595 20.79 -3.40 -29.77
CA GLY A 595 20.74 -2.08 -30.41
C GLY A 595 21.41 -2.00 -31.77
N LYS A 596 21.89 -3.11 -32.33
CA LYS A 596 22.52 -3.14 -33.65
C LYS A 596 21.46 -2.99 -34.74
N GLU A 597 21.63 -2.00 -35.62
CA GLU A 597 20.79 -1.84 -36.80
C GLU A 597 20.93 -3.06 -37.74
N ILE A 598 19.81 -3.74 -37.98
CA ILE A 598 19.65 -4.81 -38.98
C ILE A 598 19.13 -4.17 -40.28
N ILE A 599 18.11 -3.32 -40.15
CA ILE A 599 17.60 -2.46 -41.22
C ILE A 599 17.77 -1.04 -40.70
N ALA A 600 18.73 -0.29 -41.25
CA ALA A 600 18.99 1.09 -40.83
C ALA A 600 17.71 1.95 -40.96
N PRO A 601 17.45 2.89 -40.03
CA PRO A 601 16.25 3.74 -40.06
C PRO A 601 16.37 4.80 -41.16
N LYS A 602 16.03 4.39 -42.39
CA LYS A 602 16.10 5.22 -43.60
C LYS A 602 14.91 5.02 -44.56
N TYR A 603 13.89 4.27 -44.13
CA TYR A 603 12.71 3.93 -44.92
C TYR A 603 11.49 4.72 -44.44
N LYS A 604 10.50 4.92 -45.30
CA LYS A 604 9.28 5.66 -44.95
C LYS A 604 8.44 4.89 -43.92
N THR A 605 8.29 3.59 -44.14
CA THR A 605 7.52 2.68 -43.28
C THR A 605 8.13 1.26 -43.32
N ILE A 606 8.00 0.51 -42.22
CA ILE A 606 8.30 -0.93 -42.13
C ILE A 606 7.13 -1.62 -41.41
N PHE A 607 6.80 -2.85 -41.82
CA PHE A 607 5.90 -3.75 -41.10
C PHE A 607 6.47 -5.20 -41.10
N SER A 608 6.67 -5.79 -39.92
CA SER A 608 7.03 -7.21 -39.77
C SER A 608 5.91 -8.14 -40.23
N SER A 609 6.27 -9.20 -40.95
CA SER A 609 5.38 -10.27 -41.41
C SER A 609 5.00 -11.27 -40.30
N LYS A 610 5.33 -10.99 -39.03
CA LYS A 610 5.12 -11.90 -37.90
C LYS A 610 3.65 -12.09 -37.54
N LEU A 611 3.02 -13.02 -38.23
CA LEU A 611 1.78 -13.64 -37.81
C LEU A 611 2.10 -14.80 -36.87
N SER A 612 1.71 -14.65 -35.60
CA SER A 612 1.56 -15.81 -34.73
C SER A 612 0.33 -16.59 -35.19
N GLU A 613 0.46 -17.90 -35.37
CA GLU A 613 -0.68 -18.79 -35.62
C GLU A 613 -1.60 -18.81 -34.39
N ARG A 614 -2.61 -17.93 -34.41
CA ARG A 614 -3.72 -17.86 -33.45
C ARG A 614 -5.06 -17.70 -34.17
N SER A 615 -5.28 -18.58 -35.14
CA SER A 615 -6.54 -18.83 -35.81
C SER A 615 -7.04 -20.23 -35.45
N GLY A 616 -8.14 -20.32 -34.69
CA GLY A 616 -8.77 -21.60 -34.34
C GLY A 616 -9.02 -21.80 -32.84
N GLN A 617 -10.06 -22.57 -32.53
CA GLN A 617 -10.49 -22.90 -31.16
C GLN A 617 -9.81 -24.18 -30.65
N ASP A 618 -8.48 -24.23 -30.60
CA ASP A 618 -7.72 -25.36 -30.02
C ASP A 618 -6.43 -24.85 -29.34
N ALA A 619 -6.57 -24.30 -28.12
CA ALA A 619 -5.49 -23.62 -27.42
C ALA A 619 -4.62 -24.53 -26.52
N ASN A 620 -4.87 -25.84 -26.50
CA ASN A 620 -4.39 -26.78 -25.46
C ASN A 620 -3.41 -27.86 -25.95
N ASP A 621 -3.03 -27.89 -27.23
CA ASP A 621 -2.13 -28.91 -27.79
C ASP A 621 -0.74 -28.32 -28.04
N GLU A 622 0.19 -28.53 -27.11
CA GLU A 622 1.59 -28.11 -27.24
C GLU A 622 2.44 -29.02 -28.14
N SER A 623 1.91 -30.17 -28.58
CA SER A 623 2.68 -31.19 -29.34
C SER A 623 2.85 -30.85 -30.83
N LYS A 624 2.00 -29.96 -31.38
CA LYS A 624 2.10 -29.50 -32.76
C LYS A 624 3.18 -28.43 -32.88
N THR A 625 4.40 -28.86 -33.17
CA THR A 625 5.59 -28.02 -33.35
C THR A 625 5.34 -26.88 -34.34
N ARG A 626 5.13 -25.67 -33.83
CA ARG A 626 4.97 -24.46 -34.66
C ARG A 626 6.18 -24.31 -35.57
N ARG A 627 6.00 -24.47 -36.88
CA ARG A 627 7.05 -24.27 -37.86
C ARG A 627 7.26 -22.77 -38.03
N ALA A 628 8.08 -22.19 -37.15
CA ALA A 628 8.37 -20.76 -37.13
C ALA A 628 8.83 -20.28 -38.51
N LEU A 629 7.91 -19.63 -39.24
CA LEU A 629 8.22 -19.03 -40.53
C LEU A 629 9.31 -17.97 -40.31
N PRO A 630 10.27 -17.80 -41.25
CA PRO A 630 11.27 -16.76 -41.12
C PRO A 630 10.57 -15.40 -41.04
N GLU A 631 11.12 -14.48 -40.24
CA GLU A 631 10.60 -13.12 -40.17
C GLU A 631 11.04 -12.35 -41.41
N TYR A 632 10.09 -11.71 -42.09
CA TYR A 632 10.33 -10.79 -43.19
C TYR A 632 9.72 -9.43 -42.83
N TYR A 633 10.10 -8.41 -43.59
CA TYR A 633 9.63 -7.04 -43.41
C TYR A 633 9.11 -6.53 -44.74
N ALA A 634 7.85 -6.09 -44.77
CA ALA A 634 7.34 -5.26 -45.86
C ALA A 634 7.83 -3.83 -45.62
N VAL A 635 8.54 -3.25 -46.59
CA VAL A 635 9.27 -1.99 -46.42
C VAL A 635 8.88 -1.02 -47.54
N GLN A 636 8.64 0.24 -47.18
CA GLN A 636 8.34 1.31 -48.13
C GLN A 636 9.51 2.31 -48.23
N ASN A 637 9.95 2.61 -49.45
CA ASN A 637 11.06 3.54 -49.72
C ASN A 637 10.59 4.99 -49.94
N GLU A 638 11.56 5.86 -50.25
CA GLU A 638 11.36 7.30 -50.51
C GLU A 638 10.53 7.63 -51.75
N MET A 639 10.40 6.70 -52.69
CA MET A 639 9.61 6.84 -53.92
C MET A 639 8.18 6.27 -53.74
N ASP A 640 7.74 6.12 -52.48
CA ASP A 640 6.51 5.45 -52.06
C ASP A 640 6.37 3.97 -52.50
N LYS A 641 7.42 3.38 -53.09
CA LYS A 641 7.44 2.00 -53.58
C LYS A 641 7.77 1.01 -52.47
N TRP A 642 7.14 -0.15 -52.54
CA TRP A 642 7.21 -1.23 -51.58
C TRP A 642 8.06 -2.39 -52.07
N GLY A 643 8.81 -3.00 -51.14
CA GLY A 643 9.57 -4.23 -51.31
C GLY A 643 9.42 -5.13 -50.09
N LEU A 644 10.11 -6.28 -50.12
CA LEU A 644 10.18 -7.23 -49.00
C LEU A 644 11.65 -7.49 -48.66
N MET A 645 11.99 -7.44 -47.39
CA MET A 645 13.30 -7.83 -46.85
C MET A 645 13.18 -9.07 -45.97
N ASP A 646 14.22 -9.90 -45.96
CA ASP A 646 14.33 -11.00 -45.01
C ASP A 646 14.81 -10.53 -43.63
N SER A 647 14.89 -11.47 -42.68
CA SER A 647 15.36 -11.20 -41.32
C SER A 647 16.80 -10.64 -41.23
N THR A 648 17.61 -10.73 -42.28
CA THR A 648 18.97 -10.13 -42.33
C THR A 648 18.98 -8.69 -42.84
N GLY A 649 17.83 -8.18 -43.30
CA GLY A 649 17.72 -6.87 -43.97
C GLY A 649 18.05 -6.93 -45.47
N LYS A 650 18.27 -8.12 -46.02
CA LYS A 650 18.50 -8.32 -47.45
C LYS A 650 17.18 -8.25 -48.21
N THR A 651 17.16 -7.48 -49.30
CA THR A 651 16.00 -7.38 -50.20
C THR A 651 15.73 -8.72 -50.90
N VAL A 652 14.50 -9.21 -50.80
CA VAL A 652 13.98 -10.43 -51.44
C VAL A 652 12.99 -10.08 -52.55
N ILE A 653 12.14 -9.07 -52.32
CA ILE A 653 11.29 -8.46 -53.37
C ILE A 653 11.76 -7.00 -53.55
N PRO A 654 12.17 -6.59 -54.76
CA PRO A 654 12.65 -5.22 -55.02
C PRO A 654 11.58 -4.16 -54.85
N PHE A 655 12.00 -2.91 -54.67
CA PHE A 655 11.13 -1.75 -54.43
C PHE A 655 10.50 -1.19 -55.72
N ASP A 656 9.84 -2.06 -56.49
CA ASP A 656 9.21 -1.72 -57.78
C ASP A 656 7.69 -1.51 -57.65
N TYR A 657 7.09 -2.04 -56.58
CA TYR A 657 5.64 -2.24 -56.43
C TYR A 657 4.97 -1.09 -55.68
N GLY A 658 3.71 -0.81 -55.99
CA GLY A 658 2.90 0.15 -55.26
C GLY A 658 2.48 -0.33 -53.87
N TYR A 659 2.36 -1.64 -53.66
CA TYR A 659 2.12 -2.26 -52.36
C TYR A 659 2.66 -3.71 -52.31
N VAL A 660 3.04 -4.17 -51.12
CA VAL A 660 3.51 -5.54 -50.85
C VAL A 660 2.92 -6.01 -49.52
N SER A 661 2.29 -7.19 -49.47
CA SER A 661 1.67 -7.71 -48.24
C SER A 661 1.71 -9.23 -48.07
N THR A 662 1.81 -9.66 -46.81
CA THR A 662 2.08 -11.05 -46.39
C THR A 662 0.89 -11.63 -45.60
N GLY A 663 -0.18 -12.04 -46.29
CA GLY A 663 -1.33 -12.70 -45.65
C GLY A 663 -0.99 -14.13 -45.17
N PRO A 664 -1.37 -14.55 -43.95
CA PRO A 664 -0.81 -15.71 -43.26
C PRO A 664 -0.84 -17.02 -44.04
N GLU A 665 -2.02 -17.43 -44.52
CA GLU A 665 -2.22 -18.71 -45.21
C GLU A 665 -1.45 -18.78 -46.54
N SER A 666 -1.39 -17.66 -47.27
CA SER A 666 -0.57 -17.54 -48.48
C SER A 666 0.93 -17.60 -48.13
N PHE A 667 1.33 -16.89 -47.07
CA PHE A 667 2.72 -16.73 -46.67
C PHE A 667 3.35 -18.03 -46.15
N ALA A 668 2.57 -18.88 -45.48
CA ALA A 668 2.97 -20.24 -45.10
C ALA A 668 3.31 -21.12 -46.32
N LYS A 669 2.66 -20.88 -47.46
CA LYS A 669 2.99 -21.50 -48.78
C LYS A 669 4.01 -20.68 -49.59
N GLY A 670 4.65 -19.68 -48.98
CA GLY A 670 5.65 -18.80 -49.60
C GLY A 670 5.09 -17.63 -50.42
N TRP A 671 3.77 -17.50 -50.57
CA TRP A 671 3.16 -16.51 -51.46
C TRP A 671 2.94 -15.16 -50.80
N VAL A 672 3.48 -14.12 -51.43
CA VAL A 672 3.37 -12.71 -51.06
C VAL A 672 2.55 -11.98 -52.13
N SER A 673 1.65 -11.09 -51.72
CA SER A 673 0.93 -10.19 -52.63
C SER A 673 1.83 -9.04 -53.06
N ILE A 674 1.85 -8.74 -54.36
CA ILE A 674 2.57 -7.60 -54.95
C ILE A 674 1.61 -6.86 -55.88
N GLU A 675 1.53 -5.53 -55.79
CA GLU A 675 0.51 -4.73 -56.49
C GLU A 675 1.15 -3.47 -57.09
N ASP A 676 0.59 -2.92 -58.16
CA ASP A 676 0.98 -1.59 -58.64
C ASP A 676 -0.09 -0.55 -58.35
N THR A 677 0.31 0.59 -57.80
CA THR A 677 -0.61 1.64 -57.32
C THR A 677 -1.42 2.32 -58.43
N SER A 678 -1.12 2.05 -59.71
CA SER A 678 -1.86 2.63 -60.83
C SER A 678 -3.22 1.97 -61.11
N ARG A 679 -3.44 0.71 -60.68
CA ARG A 679 -4.66 -0.08 -61.00
C ARG A 679 -4.98 -1.09 -59.89
N GLN A 680 -6.23 -1.55 -59.83
CA GLN A 680 -6.65 -2.70 -59.00
C GLN A 680 -6.18 -4.04 -59.62
N HIS A 681 -4.90 -4.13 -59.97
CA HIS A 681 -4.27 -5.32 -60.53
C HIS A 681 -3.40 -5.97 -59.47
N HIS A 682 -3.76 -7.19 -59.09
CA HIS A 682 -3.01 -8.00 -58.15
C HIS A 682 -1.94 -8.81 -58.88
N GLY A 683 -0.83 -9.04 -58.18
CA GLY A 683 0.26 -9.94 -58.54
C GLY A 683 0.65 -10.78 -57.33
N LYS A 684 1.46 -11.81 -57.56
CA LYS A 684 1.94 -12.73 -56.53
C LYS A 684 3.41 -13.07 -56.74
N PHE A 685 4.17 -13.14 -55.67
CA PHE A 685 5.56 -13.61 -55.69
C PHE A 685 5.74 -14.73 -54.67
N ASN A 686 6.32 -15.86 -55.08
CA ASN A 686 6.65 -16.93 -54.14
C ASN A 686 8.11 -16.81 -53.69
N ILE A 687 8.34 -16.54 -52.40
CA ILE A 687 9.68 -16.35 -51.82
C ILE A 687 10.47 -17.66 -51.65
N LEU A 688 9.83 -18.82 -51.82
CA LEU A 688 10.44 -20.14 -51.71
C LEU A 688 10.82 -20.73 -53.09
N THR A 689 10.01 -20.47 -54.13
CA THR A 689 10.23 -20.99 -55.49
C THR A 689 10.69 -19.94 -56.50
N GLY A 690 10.64 -18.65 -56.17
CA GLY A 690 10.97 -17.54 -57.07
C GLY A 690 9.91 -17.22 -58.13
N VAL A 691 8.78 -17.93 -58.16
CA VAL A 691 7.71 -17.75 -59.15
C VAL A 691 7.07 -16.35 -59.00
N LYS A 692 7.05 -15.58 -60.09
CA LYS A 692 6.51 -14.22 -60.14
C LYS A 692 5.33 -14.12 -61.12
N LEU A 693 4.14 -13.87 -60.57
CA LEU A 693 2.97 -13.40 -61.32
C LEU A 693 2.93 -11.87 -61.24
N PRO A 694 3.19 -11.14 -62.35
CA PRO A 694 3.22 -9.67 -62.33
C PRO A 694 1.84 -9.06 -62.01
N PRO A 695 1.78 -7.81 -61.49
CA PRO A 695 0.54 -7.12 -61.14
C PRO A 695 -0.22 -6.65 -62.38
N VAL A 696 -0.81 -7.60 -63.10
CA VAL A 696 -1.52 -7.41 -64.38
C VAL A 696 -2.83 -8.20 -64.45
N TYR A 697 -3.32 -8.69 -63.32
CA TYR A 697 -4.49 -9.55 -63.20
C TYR A 697 -5.49 -8.97 -62.18
N ASP A 698 -6.76 -8.90 -62.54
CA ASP A 698 -7.84 -8.47 -61.64
C ASP A 698 -8.16 -9.56 -60.59
N ILE A 699 -7.85 -10.82 -60.89
CA ILE A 699 -8.10 -11.98 -60.01
C ILE A 699 -6.89 -12.92 -60.08
N ILE A 700 -6.44 -13.41 -58.92
CA ILE A 700 -5.51 -14.54 -58.78
C ILE A 700 -6.02 -15.47 -57.67
N ARG A 701 -6.28 -16.74 -58.00
CA ARG A 701 -6.61 -17.81 -57.05
C ARG A 701 -5.57 -18.93 -57.18
N ILE A 702 -4.86 -19.24 -56.09
CA ILE A 702 -3.78 -20.22 -56.06
C ILE A 702 -4.30 -21.53 -55.44
N TYR A 703 -4.08 -22.64 -56.14
CA TYR A 703 -4.34 -24.00 -55.66
C TYR A 703 -3.03 -24.79 -55.70
N ASP A 704 -2.99 -25.96 -55.06
CA ASP A 704 -1.73 -26.71 -54.90
C ASP A 704 -1.20 -27.35 -56.20
N LYS A 705 -2.06 -27.47 -57.23
CA LYS A 705 -1.71 -28.03 -58.54
C LYS A 705 -1.68 -27.02 -59.70
N TYR A 706 -2.29 -25.85 -59.55
CA TYR A 706 -2.44 -24.85 -60.62
C TYR A 706 -2.86 -23.49 -60.04
N ILE A 707 -2.84 -22.45 -60.86
CA ILE A 707 -3.24 -21.08 -60.49
C ILE A 707 -4.26 -20.58 -61.51
N ILE A 708 -5.44 -20.16 -61.05
CA ILE A 708 -6.42 -19.47 -61.89
C ILE A 708 -6.11 -17.97 -61.83
N VAL A 709 -5.98 -17.33 -62.99
CA VAL A 709 -5.81 -15.87 -63.10
C VAL A 709 -6.84 -15.29 -64.06
N ALA A 710 -7.19 -14.01 -63.91
CA ALA A 710 -8.11 -13.34 -64.85
C ALA A 710 -7.66 -11.92 -65.21
N LYS A 711 -7.99 -11.49 -66.43
CA LYS A 711 -7.78 -10.12 -66.93
C LYS A 711 -9.06 -9.53 -67.50
N ARG A 712 -9.45 -8.34 -67.05
CA ARG A 712 -10.64 -7.64 -67.52
C ARG A 712 -10.41 -7.02 -68.92
N LYS A 713 -11.35 -7.28 -69.83
CA LYS A 713 -11.40 -6.69 -71.18
C LYS A 713 -12.80 -6.10 -71.37
N GLY A 714 -12.93 -4.78 -71.21
CA GLY A 714 -14.23 -4.13 -71.12
C GLY A 714 -14.97 -4.54 -69.85
N ASN A 715 -16.15 -5.14 -69.98
CA ASN A 715 -16.98 -5.59 -68.85
C ASN A 715 -16.93 -7.11 -68.59
N VAL A 716 -15.97 -7.82 -69.18
CA VAL A 716 -15.83 -9.28 -69.04
C VAL A 716 -14.42 -9.62 -68.55
N TYR A 717 -14.31 -10.56 -67.62
CA TYR A 717 -13.05 -11.16 -67.19
C TYR A 717 -12.66 -12.31 -68.12
N ASN A 718 -11.40 -12.34 -68.56
CA ASN A 718 -10.85 -13.43 -69.37
C ASN A 718 -9.95 -14.24 -68.44
N TYR A 719 -10.45 -15.38 -68.00
CA TYR A 719 -9.77 -16.33 -67.14
C TYR A 719 -8.75 -17.15 -67.94
N GLN A 720 -7.69 -17.56 -67.26
CA GLN A 720 -6.61 -18.38 -67.78
C GLN A 720 -6.11 -19.32 -66.68
N LEU A 721 -5.77 -20.55 -67.05
CA LEU A 721 -5.15 -21.52 -66.16
C LEU A 721 -3.63 -21.46 -66.32
N LEU A 722 -2.90 -21.39 -65.20
CA LEU A 722 -1.44 -21.50 -65.14
C LEU A 722 -1.03 -22.72 -64.31
N ASN A 723 0.13 -23.30 -64.59
CA ASN A 723 0.75 -24.31 -63.72
C ASN A 723 1.36 -23.64 -62.45
N PRO A 724 1.83 -24.40 -61.45
CA PRO A 724 2.42 -23.84 -60.22
C PRO A 724 3.67 -22.98 -60.46
N ASN A 725 4.33 -23.13 -61.61
CA ASN A 725 5.47 -22.32 -62.03
C ASN A 725 5.04 -20.99 -62.70
N GLY A 726 3.74 -20.72 -62.80
CA GLY A 726 3.18 -19.51 -63.42
C GLY A 726 3.15 -19.53 -64.96
N GLN A 727 3.43 -20.66 -65.59
CA GLN A 727 3.37 -20.81 -67.05
C GLN A 727 1.93 -21.14 -67.48
N PRO A 728 1.43 -20.61 -68.61
CA PRO A 728 0.07 -20.87 -69.05
C PRO A 728 -0.14 -22.34 -69.45
N LEU A 729 -1.21 -22.93 -68.94
CA LEU A 729 -1.75 -24.22 -69.37
C LEU A 729 -2.85 -24.06 -70.42
N THR A 730 -3.52 -22.90 -70.44
CA THR A 730 -4.57 -22.57 -71.41
C THR A 730 -4.47 -21.15 -71.93
N ASP A 731 -5.20 -20.83 -73.01
CA ASP A 731 -5.36 -19.46 -73.50
C ASP A 731 -6.33 -18.64 -72.64
N SER A 732 -6.09 -17.32 -72.57
CA SER A 732 -6.98 -16.36 -71.89
C SER A 732 -8.25 -16.08 -72.72
N SER A 733 -9.10 -17.10 -72.88
CA SER A 733 -10.31 -17.09 -73.71
C SER A 733 -11.62 -17.37 -72.95
N TYR A 734 -11.53 -17.73 -71.67
CA TYR A 734 -12.67 -18.16 -70.86
C TYR A 734 -13.33 -16.97 -70.15
N THR A 735 -14.64 -16.84 -70.25
CA THR A 735 -15.42 -15.76 -69.63
C THR A 735 -15.82 -16.05 -68.17
N GLY A 736 -15.63 -17.30 -67.72
CA GLY A 736 -15.79 -17.76 -66.34
C GLY A 736 -14.93 -19.00 -66.09
N MET A 737 -14.38 -19.15 -64.88
CA MET A 737 -13.59 -20.32 -64.48
C MET A 737 -13.63 -20.49 -62.95
N ASP A 738 -14.28 -21.53 -62.47
CA ASP A 738 -14.42 -21.85 -61.05
C ASP A 738 -14.07 -23.32 -60.78
N TYR A 739 -13.42 -23.59 -59.66
CA TYR A 739 -13.00 -24.95 -59.28
C TYR A 739 -14.11 -25.69 -58.53
N ASN A 740 -14.34 -26.96 -58.89
CA ASN A 740 -15.18 -27.86 -58.11
C ASN A 740 -14.31 -28.81 -57.25
N GLU A 741 -14.18 -28.49 -55.97
CA GLU A 741 -13.36 -29.27 -55.02
C GLU A 741 -13.82 -30.73 -54.89
N ALA A 742 -15.14 -30.97 -54.93
CA ALA A 742 -15.72 -32.30 -54.77
C ALA A 742 -15.47 -33.22 -55.98
N GLY A 743 -15.28 -32.66 -57.18
CA GLY A 743 -15.06 -33.39 -58.42
C GLY A 743 -13.65 -33.29 -59.01
N GLN A 744 -12.78 -32.43 -58.46
CA GLN A 744 -11.43 -32.17 -58.94
C GLN A 744 -11.34 -31.73 -60.42
N TYR A 745 -12.28 -30.87 -60.84
CA TYR A 745 -12.31 -30.29 -62.19
C TYR A 745 -12.59 -28.78 -62.19
N LEU A 746 -12.28 -28.12 -63.30
CA LEU A 746 -12.56 -26.70 -63.51
C LEU A 746 -13.82 -26.54 -64.37
N LEU A 747 -14.86 -25.97 -63.78
CA LEU A 747 -16.05 -25.55 -64.52
C LEU A 747 -15.74 -24.23 -65.24
N CYS A 748 -15.84 -24.24 -66.56
CA CYS A 748 -15.42 -23.12 -67.40
C CYS A 748 -16.55 -22.65 -68.32
N GLN A 749 -16.54 -21.36 -68.64
CA GLN A 749 -17.37 -20.76 -69.68
C GLN A 749 -16.49 -20.18 -70.77
N GLN A 750 -16.83 -20.40 -72.03
CA GLN A 750 -16.22 -19.77 -73.19
C GLN A 750 -17.31 -19.03 -73.97
N GLY A 751 -17.30 -17.69 -73.90
CA GLY A 751 -18.33 -16.85 -74.50
C GLY A 751 -19.69 -17.00 -73.82
N ARG A 752 -20.59 -17.78 -74.42
CA ARG A 752 -21.93 -18.10 -73.87
C ARG A 752 -22.12 -19.60 -73.56
N LYS A 753 -21.09 -20.42 -73.72
CA LYS A 753 -21.18 -21.87 -73.56
C LYS A 753 -20.31 -22.38 -72.43
N TYR A 754 -20.79 -23.40 -71.72
CA TYR A 754 -20.10 -24.03 -70.61
C TYR A 754 -19.48 -25.36 -71.04
N GLY A 755 -18.33 -25.67 -70.41
CA GLY A 755 -17.53 -26.87 -70.59
C GLY A 755 -16.71 -27.14 -69.33
N VAL A 756 -15.88 -28.18 -69.35
CA VAL A 756 -15.07 -28.62 -68.20
C VAL A 756 -13.65 -28.88 -68.63
N LEU A 757 -12.69 -28.43 -67.82
CA LEU A 757 -11.26 -28.71 -67.98
C LEU A 757 -10.73 -29.57 -66.84
N ASP A 758 -9.67 -30.34 -67.11
CA ASP A 758 -8.84 -30.95 -66.08
C ASP A 758 -7.86 -29.95 -65.45
N GLU A 759 -7.09 -30.40 -64.46
CA GLU A 759 -6.05 -29.62 -63.78
C GLU A 759 -4.84 -29.23 -64.67
N ASN A 760 -4.73 -29.80 -65.88
CA ASN A 760 -3.71 -29.50 -66.87
C ASN A 760 -4.25 -28.58 -68.01
N GLY A 761 -5.54 -28.23 -67.99
CA GLY A 761 -6.20 -27.44 -69.03
C GLY A 761 -6.82 -28.24 -70.18
N ASN A 762 -6.77 -29.58 -70.16
CA ASN A 762 -7.36 -30.44 -71.18
C ASN A 762 -8.90 -30.35 -71.14
N ILE A 763 -9.55 -30.30 -72.30
CA ILE A 763 -11.02 -30.27 -72.39
C ILE A 763 -11.60 -31.65 -72.08
N LEU A 764 -12.24 -31.79 -70.93
CA LEU A 764 -12.98 -32.99 -70.52
C LEU A 764 -14.43 -32.99 -71.01
N VAL A 765 -15.06 -31.81 -71.02
CA VAL A 765 -16.43 -31.61 -71.56
C VAL A 765 -16.39 -30.41 -72.51
N PRO A 766 -16.77 -30.57 -73.78
CA PRO A 766 -16.67 -29.50 -74.77
C PRO A 766 -17.67 -28.36 -74.51
N PHE A 767 -17.28 -27.14 -74.92
CA PHE A 767 -18.02 -25.89 -74.72
C PHE A 767 -19.26 -25.77 -75.63
N VAL A 768 -20.24 -26.65 -75.44
CA VAL A 768 -21.47 -26.73 -76.26
C VAL A 768 -22.76 -26.55 -75.47
N TYR A 769 -22.68 -26.55 -74.13
CA TYR A 769 -23.83 -26.49 -73.22
C TYR A 769 -24.20 -25.05 -72.85
N ASP A 770 -25.49 -24.77 -72.74
CA ASP A 770 -26.03 -23.46 -72.37
C ASP A 770 -25.80 -23.15 -70.88
N TYR A 771 -25.82 -24.19 -70.03
CA TYR A 771 -25.41 -24.13 -68.62
C TYR A 771 -24.94 -25.51 -68.12
N LEU A 772 -24.14 -25.56 -67.05
CA LEU A 772 -23.74 -26.77 -66.33
C LEU A 772 -23.92 -26.59 -64.81
N TRP A 773 -24.70 -27.46 -64.16
CA TRP A 773 -24.85 -27.52 -62.69
C TRP A 773 -24.21 -28.79 -62.14
N PRO A 774 -23.17 -28.69 -61.28
CA PRO A 774 -22.70 -29.82 -60.48
C PRO A 774 -23.80 -30.43 -59.61
N GLN A 775 -23.93 -31.75 -59.66
CA GLN A 775 -24.91 -32.52 -58.86
C GLN A 775 -24.21 -33.43 -57.85
N LYS A 776 -23.11 -34.07 -58.26
CA LYS A 776 -22.19 -34.86 -57.44
C LYS A 776 -20.77 -34.68 -57.97
N SER A 777 -19.78 -35.20 -57.26
CA SER A 777 -18.36 -35.19 -57.64
C SER A 777 -18.12 -35.45 -59.14
N ASN A 778 -18.66 -36.55 -59.67
CA ASN A 778 -18.47 -36.93 -61.07
C ASN A 778 -19.76 -36.82 -61.92
N LEU A 779 -20.74 -35.98 -61.53
CA LEU A 779 -22.02 -35.87 -62.24
C LEU A 779 -22.49 -34.42 -62.38
N LEU A 780 -22.76 -34.02 -63.61
CA LEU A 780 -23.26 -32.71 -64.02
C LEU A 780 -24.67 -32.86 -64.61
N MET A 781 -25.55 -31.90 -64.33
CA MET A 781 -26.74 -31.66 -65.12
C MET A 781 -26.42 -30.53 -66.11
N ALA A 782 -26.70 -30.73 -67.40
CA ALA A 782 -26.29 -29.83 -68.46
C ALA A 782 -27.49 -29.39 -69.30
N GLU A 783 -27.64 -28.09 -69.53
CA GLU A 783 -28.65 -27.54 -70.44
C GLU A 783 -28.12 -27.47 -71.86
N LYS A 784 -28.94 -27.88 -72.83
CA LYS A 784 -28.62 -27.76 -74.26
C LYS A 784 -29.91 -27.61 -75.06
N LYS A 785 -30.12 -26.44 -75.66
CA LYS A 785 -31.32 -26.11 -76.47
C LYS A 785 -32.63 -26.56 -75.77
N ASP A 786 -32.90 -26.03 -74.59
CA ASP A 786 -34.11 -26.32 -73.80
C ASP A 786 -34.35 -27.80 -73.44
N THR A 787 -33.29 -28.64 -73.46
CA THR A 787 -33.30 -29.98 -72.87
C THR A 787 -32.22 -30.12 -71.81
N TYR A 788 -32.46 -30.96 -70.80
CA TYR A 788 -31.49 -31.27 -69.76
C TYR A 788 -30.92 -32.68 -69.95
N VAL A 789 -29.60 -32.78 -69.95
CA VAL A 789 -28.88 -34.06 -70.04
C VAL A 789 -27.99 -34.26 -68.82
N PHE A 790 -27.91 -35.48 -68.31
CA PHE A 790 -26.94 -35.85 -67.28
C PHE A 790 -25.66 -36.37 -67.93
N ILE A 791 -24.52 -35.77 -67.56
CA ILE A 791 -23.19 -36.12 -68.08
C ILE A 791 -22.20 -36.35 -66.94
N ASP A 792 -21.22 -37.24 -67.11
CA ASP A 792 -20.07 -37.30 -66.20
C ASP A 792 -19.03 -36.21 -66.53
N THR A 793 -18.01 -36.16 -65.68
CA THR A 793 -16.81 -35.31 -65.83
C THR A 793 -15.84 -35.80 -66.92
N LYS A 794 -16.24 -36.76 -67.78
CA LYS A 794 -15.52 -37.22 -68.98
C LYS A 794 -16.32 -37.01 -70.27
N GLY A 795 -17.51 -36.42 -70.18
CA GLY A 795 -18.41 -36.19 -71.32
C GLY A 795 -19.36 -37.34 -71.67
N THR A 796 -19.39 -38.43 -70.90
CA THR A 796 -20.33 -39.55 -71.09
C THR A 796 -21.75 -39.08 -70.80
N VAL A 797 -22.66 -39.20 -71.76
CA VAL A 797 -24.08 -38.82 -71.60
C VAL A 797 -24.90 -40.02 -71.14
N TYR A 798 -25.60 -39.90 -70.00
CA TYR A 798 -26.36 -41.01 -69.39
C TYR A 798 -27.85 -40.98 -69.71
N LYS A 799 -28.45 -39.78 -69.75
CA LYS A 799 -29.90 -39.62 -69.97
C LYS A 799 -30.21 -38.23 -70.49
N GLN A 800 -31.14 -38.14 -71.43
CA GLN A 800 -31.75 -36.90 -71.91
C GLN A 800 -33.19 -36.83 -71.43
N ASN A 801 -33.56 -35.73 -70.79
CA ASN A 801 -34.93 -35.35 -70.50
C ASN A 801 -35.24 -34.05 -71.27
N THR A 802 -36.37 -34.00 -71.95
CA THR A 802 -37.00 -32.74 -72.36
C THR A 802 -37.39 -31.92 -71.12
N LYS A 803 -37.48 -30.59 -71.26
CA LYS A 803 -38.13 -29.72 -70.25
C LYS A 803 -39.60 -30.06 -70.08
#